data_AF-B7HXT8-F1
#
_entry.id   AF-B7HXT8-F1
#
_cell.length_a   1.000
_cell.length_b   1.000
_cell.length_c   1.000
_cell.angle_alpha   90.00
_cell.angle_beta   90.00
_cell.angle_gamma   90.00
#
_symmetry.space_group_name_H-M   'P 1'
#
loop_
_entity.id
_entity.type
_entity.pdbx_description
1 polymer ?
#
loop_
_entity_poly.entity_id
_entity_poly.type
_entity_poly.pdbx_seq_one_letter_code
_entity_poly.pdbx_strand_id
1 'polypeptide(L)'
;MTTNTTRLFQYIHMTEKQEQLSLLYLQTKEEEILKDIQLTTIRDQRRGDFAERFINDFRKVHKQDPAFLRLFYYLLGEQLLNVLIIRFKYVDFSNMKVYLEKSALPLDQLVVIACKYLTNISSYVNEAYSFLKELTKENPNYIERQLHTLLNKQQLSLLLVMFEVDYERFHTYSSLLEERLKEHAEFILNLNGEKEKIEATERYIKDESDRELFLGGNLPDYIWRLLFHVHKYSNVARRYVEILAKKNVWGFINHATCYVCQTLNQPQNYKRTGSVNKKTYNEIQSFCKQFWISEERFFAHRLRQHDLNNEEFCKAYEYEMLCSVAEENPEFVQRTLQYISKSNYLIIARTLAEKGHELNRGRMREEFFIAALQLKLSTVRDTYRDYLLGKLSFDEMKQILTNPKYRNMYWDMPVLEVVLLWDIDDVAKREAALTLQFGDVYSVNLYELLYECSIRGIEPEQIIEDLLSYGLSKEKLIDYSVEQVSHYVEERNKAKEALVTIIVKEQAYIMERFDTYSAEAKAYILNELARDNKVEIRPVLIKNLGDSSKKLRKSIVELLSKDIEAAEYVAVELNNKKKIVRENVMKLLIEYKIEKYTELVQEALQDKKNASLAEKFAPLLETERSAENIEELCGRIVTEQKRNSLLQLIGDEPQIRLRHSNEIADATIPLAYLQQYISDSVIEKKEEAEAIGSTLNEQDLKECVQEIYQTWISQDADVKKRGILSLYGIYSDDKMVGILKKQIDEWVLDMRGKIAADAVRALGLSSSKLALMSIHAMAFKYKHKQVRNAAKEALSLAAKTRSITEEELEDQLVPNLGFNIRGEKEIDFGNRCFTAILTAESKIELETEEGKRMKSLPKPNAKDDIEKAELAKREVSTLKKELRSALSMQKQRLEAALSRKRYWSYDSWKALFLENPIMKQFATSLIWGEYTEGKLLEMFRYAEDGTFYSVIGENHEFSSGTVIGFIHPLELSETEKELWKEQLEHSKIVQPFLQMERPVFVVEENDKVTVERFGGILLNGRSLFGKMTKLGWIRGSVQDGGVYYTFYKEDTRTGLGAQLSFSGAPIGYENEEDICVYDIEFYKAGTVNRGSYEYDEIDDERRIVPKEVDKYFFSEILYDVQLATDSNLGHNESWRNKR
;
A
#
# COMPACT_ATOMS: atom_id res chain seq x y z
N MET A 1 17.09 46.76 -2.72
CA MET A 1 17.31 47.99 -1.93
C MET A 1 17.27 47.61 -0.45
N THR A 2 18.30 47.99 0.31
CA THR A 2 18.52 47.63 1.72
C THR A 2 17.69 48.51 2.66
N THR A 3 16.45 48.10 2.91
CA THR A 3 15.69 48.54 4.09
C THR A 3 16.03 47.60 5.25
N ASN A 4 16.46 48.16 6.38
CA ASN A 4 16.67 47.41 7.63
C ASN A 4 15.41 46.56 7.91
N THR A 5 15.55 45.24 8.09
CA THR A 5 14.44 44.26 8.25
C THR A 5 13.45 44.69 9.34
N THR A 6 13.97 45.38 10.36
CA THR A 6 13.19 45.99 11.45
C THR A 6 12.25 47.11 10.97
N ARG A 7 12.70 47.96 10.03
CA ARG A 7 11.85 48.98 9.39
C ARG A 7 10.81 48.36 8.46
N LEU A 8 11.15 47.24 7.81
CA LEU A 8 10.20 46.50 6.97
C LEU A 8 9.06 45.93 7.82
N PHE A 9 9.38 45.28 8.94
CA PHE A 9 8.37 44.71 9.84
C PHE A 9 7.44 45.76 10.46
N GLN A 10 7.99 46.93 10.79
CA GLN A 10 7.21 48.10 11.20
C GLN A 10 6.27 48.60 10.09
N TYR A 11 6.71 48.60 8.83
CA TYR A 11 5.90 49.00 7.67
C TYR A 11 4.73 48.05 7.40
N ILE A 12 4.91 46.74 7.61
CA ILE A 12 3.84 45.74 7.42
C ILE A 12 3.00 45.48 8.68
N HIS A 13 3.12 46.34 9.70
CA HIS A 13 2.38 46.30 10.96
C HIS A 13 2.46 44.97 11.71
N MET A 14 3.65 44.36 11.76
CA MET A 14 3.87 43.16 12.55
C MET A 14 3.91 43.46 14.05
N THR A 15 3.30 42.60 14.85
CA THR A 15 3.48 42.55 16.31
C THR A 15 4.88 42.04 16.64
N GLU A 16 5.43 42.43 17.79
CA GLU A 16 6.77 42.00 18.23
C GLU A 16 6.97 40.48 18.21
N LYS A 17 5.91 39.71 18.51
CA LYS A 17 5.90 38.25 18.41
C LYS A 17 5.97 37.75 16.95
N GLN A 18 5.31 38.43 16.02
CA GLN A 18 5.40 38.14 14.58
C GLN A 18 6.78 38.52 14.02
N GLU A 19 7.39 39.62 14.49
CA GLU A 19 8.75 40.00 14.09
C GLU A 19 9.76 38.93 14.51
N GLN A 20 9.68 38.43 15.75
CA GLN A 20 10.55 37.36 16.25
C GLN A 20 10.37 36.06 15.47
N LEU A 21 9.13 35.68 15.13
CA LEU A 21 8.86 34.50 14.32
C LEU A 21 9.34 34.66 12.86
N SER A 22 9.24 35.86 12.29
CA SER A 22 9.76 36.19 10.96
C SER A 22 11.28 36.18 10.92
N LEU A 23 11.93 36.73 11.94
CA LEU A 23 13.38 36.66 12.11
C LEU A 23 13.85 35.22 12.28
N LEU A 24 13.12 34.42 13.08
CA LEU A 24 13.39 33.00 13.24
C LEU A 24 13.30 32.29 11.88
N TYR A 25 12.22 32.48 11.12
CA TYR A 25 12.07 31.87 9.79
C TYR A 25 13.18 32.29 8.81
N LEU A 26 13.53 33.59 8.78
CA LEU A 26 14.64 34.09 7.98
C LEU A 26 16.01 33.53 8.44
N GLN A 27 16.14 33.13 9.71
CA GLN A 27 17.39 32.60 10.31
C GLN A 27 17.49 31.06 10.33
N THR A 28 16.40 30.31 10.45
CA THR A 28 16.40 28.87 10.80
C THR A 28 16.44 27.90 9.62
N LYS A 29 17.01 28.30 8.47
CA LYS A 29 17.10 27.53 7.20
C LYS A 29 15.88 27.67 6.30
N GLU A 30 15.90 28.69 5.46
CA GLU A 30 15.41 28.63 4.06
C GLU A 30 15.93 29.82 3.23
N GLU A 31 17.08 30.39 3.62
CA GLU A 31 17.73 31.42 2.80
C GLU A 31 18.12 30.87 1.42
N GLU A 32 18.36 29.56 1.32
CA GLU A 32 18.56 28.81 0.08
C GLU A 32 17.28 28.69 -0.76
N ILE A 33 16.10 28.55 -0.14
CA ILE A 33 14.81 28.53 -0.85
C ILE A 33 14.44 29.93 -1.32
N LEU A 34 14.66 30.97 -0.52
CA LEU A 34 14.51 32.37 -0.95
C LEU A 34 15.51 32.73 -2.06
N LYS A 35 16.76 32.23 -1.99
CA LYS A 35 17.77 32.37 -3.06
C LYS A 35 17.39 31.57 -4.31
N ASP A 36 16.85 30.36 -4.19
CA ASP A 36 16.33 29.57 -5.30
C ASP A 36 15.17 30.28 -5.98
N ILE A 37 14.26 30.92 -5.24
CA ILE A 37 13.17 31.74 -5.79
C ILE A 37 13.71 32.97 -6.54
N GLN A 38 14.77 33.60 -6.03
CA GLN A 38 15.43 34.72 -6.73
C GLN A 38 16.25 34.29 -7.94
N LEU A 39 16.81 33.07 -7.95
CA LEU A 39 17.74 32.60 -8.98
C LEU A 39 17.10 31.75 -10.09
N THR A 40 15.80 31.48 -10.05
CA THR A 40 15.19 30.59 -11.04
C THR A 40 14.20 31.31 -11.95
N THR A 41 14.60 31.47 -13.19
CA THR A 41 13.72 31.22 -14.34
C THR A 41 13.30 29.75 -14.26
N ILE A 42 12.34 29.44 -13.37
CA ILE A 42 11.89 28.07 -13.12
C ILE A 42 11.30 27.50 -14.42
N ARG A 43 11.90 26.42 -14.96
CA ARG A 43 11.26 25.57 -15.97
C ARG A 43 9.96 25.02 -15.40
N ASP A 44 8.85 25.10 -16.13
CA ASP A 44 7.47 24.85 -15.65
C ASP A 44 7.33 23.73 -14.61
N GLN A 45 7.92 22.55 -14.80
CA GLN A 45 7.84 21.43 -13.84
C GLN A 45 8.25 21.76 -12.40
N ARG A 46 9.27 22.61 -12.18
CA ARG A 46 9.75 22.96 -10.83
C ARG A 46 8.87 23.99 -10.12
N ARG A 47 7.96 24.68 -10.83
CA ARG A 47 7.03 25.65 -10.22
C ARG A 47 5.96 24.95 -9.40
N GLY A 48 5.51 23.77 -9.84
CA GLY A 48 4.52 22.95 -9.14
C GLY A 48 5.03 22.48 -7.78
N ASP A 49 6.24 21.93 -7.73
CA ASP A 49 6.88 21.43 -6.51
C ASP A 49 7.12 22.56 -5.49
N PHE A 50 7.58 23.71 -5.96
CA PHE A 50 7.76 24.88 -5.12
C PHE A 50 6.42 25.36 -4.54
N ALA A 51 5.40 25.46 -5.40
CA ALA A 51 4.08 25.90 -4.98
C ALA A 51 3.45 24.94 -3.95
N GLU A 52 3.70 23.63 -4.10
CA GLU A 52 3.30 22.61 -3.12
C GLU A 52 3.93 22.82 -1.75
N ARG A 53 5.26 22.92 -1.73
CA ARG A 53 6.05 23.10 -0.50
C ARG A 53 5.62 24.38 0.21
N PHE A 54 5.57 25.49 -0.51
CA PHE A 54 5.18 26.79 0.03
C PHE A 54 3.78 26.75 0.70
N ILE A 55 2.76 26.20 0.04
CA ILE A 55 1.41 26.13 0.62
C ILE A 55 1.37 25.15 1.82
N ASN A 56 2.10 24.04 1.75
CA ASN A 56 2.17 23.09 2.86
C ASN A 56 2.86 23.70 4.09
N ASP A 57 3.95 24.43 3.91
CA ASP A 57 4.70 25.07 5.00
C ASP A 57 3.91 26.25 5.58
N PHE A 58 3.28 27.05 4.72
CA PHE A 58 2.37 28.11 5.15
C PHE A 58 1.19 27.58 5.99
N ARG A 59 0.60 26.44 5.60
CA ARG A 59 -0.47 25.77 6.35
C ARG A 59 0.01 25.17 7.68
N LYS A 60 1.19 24.52 7.68
CA LYS A 60 1.71 23.78 8.85
C LYS A 60 2.32 24.69 9.90
N VAL A 61 3.03 25.74 9.49
CA VAL A 61 3.94 26.50 10.37
C VAL A 61 3.34 27.85 10.78
N HIS A 62 2.61 28.53 9.89
CA HIS A 62 2.33 29.96 10.06
C HIS A 62 0.88 30.30 10.43
N LYS A 63 0.06 29.31 10.81
CA LYS A 63 -1.34 29.48 11.26
C LYS A 63 -2.17 30.42 10.38
N GLN A 64 -1.88 30.48 9.08
CA GLN A 64 -2.62 31.34 8.14
C GLN A 64 -2.51 32.84 8.43
N ASP A 65 -1.42 33.30 9.04
CA ASP A 65 -1.25 34.70 9.44
C ASP A 65 -1.06 35.63 8.21
N PRO A 66 -1.95 36.61 8.00
CA PRO A 66 -1.86 37.54 6.87
C PRO A 66 -0.59 38.41 6.86
N ALA A 67 0.01 38.67 8.03
CA ALA A 67 1.23 39.47 8.11
C ALA A 67 2.46 38.75 7.52
N PHE A 68 2.51 37.41 7.69
CA PHE A 68 3.54 36.58 7.08
C PHE A 68 3.38 36.52 5.56
N LEU A 69 2.14 36.36 5.07
CA LEU A 69 1.89 36.34 3.63
C LEU A 69 2.25 37.68 2.96
N ARG A 70 2.00 38.82 3.64
CA ARG A 70 2.47 40.15 3.21
C ARG A 70 3.99 40.27 3.14
N LEU A 71 4.70 39.71 4.13
CA LEU A 71 6.17 39.67 4.12
C LEU A 71 6.70 38.89 2.90
N PHE A 72 6.16 37.71 2.63
CA PHE A 72 6.55 36.93 1.45
C PHE A 72 6.19 37.62 0.13
N TYR A 73 5.05 38.30 0.07
CA TYR A 73 4.71 39.08 -1.11
C TYR A 73 5.69 40.24 -1.34
N TYR A 74 6.11 40.93 -0.28
CA TYR A 74 7.16 41.96 -0.38
C TYR A 74 8.49 41.40 -0.87
N LEU A 75 8.84 40.16 -0.45
CA LEU A 75 10.09 39.50 -0.84
C LEU A 75 10.05 38.91 -2.26
N LEU A 76 8.90 38.37 -2.69
CA LEU A 76 8.78 37.53 -3.89
C LEU A 76 7.96 38.17 -5.03
N GLY A 77 7.15 39.19 -4.74
CA GLY A 77 6.33 39.90 -5.73
C GLY A 77 5.42 38.98 -6.55
N GLU A 78 5.41 39.16 -7.87
CA GLU A 78 4.58 38.39 -8.81
C GLU A 78 4.83 36.88 -8.77
N GLN A 79 6.01 36.42 -8.31
CA GLN A 79 6.29 34.97 -8.20
C GLN A 79 5.37 34.29 -7.19
N LEU A 80 5.03 34.98 -6.10
CA LEU A 80 4.06 34.46 -5.12
C LEU A 80 2.66 34.37 -5.72
N LEU A 81 2.27 35.35 -6.54
CA LEU A 81 0.96 35.34 -7.19
C LEU A 81 0.82 34.17 -8.18
N ASN A 82 1.88 33.85 -8.93
CA ASN A 82 1.93 32.66 -9.79
C ASN A 82 1.76 31.36 -8.98
N VAL A 83 2.45 31.23 -7.84
CA VAL A 83 2.33 30.08 -6.93
C VAL A 83 0.91 29.89 -6.42
N LEU A 84 0.24 30.98 -6.07
CA LEU A 84 -1.13 30.96 -5.59
C LEU A 84 -2.10 30.44 -6.66
N ILE A 85 -1.96 30.88 -7.92
CA ILE A 85 -2.76 30.36 -9.04
C ILE A 85 -2.50 28.87 -9.28
N ILE A 86 -1.24 28.41 -9.26
CA ILE A 86 -0.86 27.01 -9.54
C ILE A 86 -1.44 26.03 -8.51
N ARG A 87 -1.67 26.44 -7.27
CA ARG A 87 -2.23 25.54 -6.23
C ARG A 87 -3.73 25.65 -6.08
N PHE A 88 -4.38 26.50 -6.87
CA PHE A 88 -5.79 26.83 -6.70
C PHE A 88 -6.71 25.60 -6.76
N LYS A 89 -6.48 24.66 -7.66
CA LYS A 89 -7.27 23.42 -7.77
C LYS A 89 -7.20 22.54 -6.51
N TYR A 90 -6.20 22.72 -5.66
CA TYR A 90 -5.93 21.92 -4.46
C TYR A 90 -6.21 22.70 -3.16
N VAL A 91 -6.77 23.90 -3.25
CA VAL A 91 -7.17 24.74 -2.11
C VAL A 91 -8.61 25.19 -2.30
N ASP A 92 -9.45 24.98 -1.28
CA ASP A 92 -10.82 25.49 -1.28
C ASP A 92 -10.84 27.02 -1.47
N PHE A 93 -11.68 27.53 -2.39
CA PHE A 93 -11.79 28.95 -2.70
C PHE A 93 -12.15 29.79 -1.47
N SER A 94 -13.03 29.31 -0.60
CA SER A 94 -13.41 30.02 0.63
C SER A 94 -12.22 30.18 1.57
N ASN A 95 -11.35 29.17 1.65
CA ASN A 95 -10.10 29.28 2.40
C ASN A 95 -9.14 30.26 1.72
N MET A 96 -8.98 30.16 0.39
CA MET A 96 -8.12 31.04 -0.42
C MET A 96 -8.49 32.52 -0.25
N LYS A 97 -9.79 32.83 -0.27
CA LYS A 97 -10.39 34.16 -0.14
C LYS A 97 -10.00 34.84 1.18
N VAL A 98 -10.04 34.10 2.30
CA VAL A 98 -9.63 34.62 3.62
C VAL A 98 -8.18 35.10 3.59
N TYR A 99 -7.30 34.43 2.85
CA TYR A 99 -5.91 34.87 2.69
C TYR A 99 -5.79 36.10 1.80
N LEU A 100 -6.49 36.12 0.66
CA LEU A 100 -6.43 37.23 -0.30
C LEU A 100 -6.97 38.53 0.32
N GLU A 101 -8.12 38.47 1.00
CA GLU A 101 -8.76 39.61 1.65
C GLU A 101 -7.93 40.15 2.82
N LYS A 102 -7.42 39.27 3.69
CA LYS A 102 -6.69 39.71 4.88
C LYS A 102 -5.26 40.16 4.58
N SER A 103 -4.68 39.75 3.45
CA SER A 103 -3.28 40.03 3.11
C SER A 103 -3.09 41.29 2.25
N ALA A 104 -4.17 41.96 1.85
CA ALA A 104 -4.12 43.16 0.99
C ALA A 104 -3.31 42.96 -0.31
N LEU A 105 -3.31 41.74 -0.85
CA LEU A 105 -2.67 41.41 -2.11
C LEU A 105 -3.45 42.01 -3.29
N PRO A 106 -2.78 42.38 -4.40
CA PRO A 106 -3.46 42.93 -5.57
C PRO A 106 -4.23 41.83 -6.31
N LEU A 107 -5.50 41.67 -5.95
CA LEU A 107 -6.41 40.71 -6.60
C LEU A 107 -6.53 40.96 -8.11
N ASP A 108 -6.37 42.21 -8.54
CA ASP A 108 -6.35 42.64 -9.94
C ASP A 108 -5.19 41.98 -10.69
N GLN A 109 -4.00 41.93 -10.09
CA GLN A 109 -2.84 41.25 -10.69
C GLN A 109 -3.06 39.74 -10.79
N LEU A 110 -3.73 39.10 -9.82
CA LEU A 110 -4.07 37.68 -9.91
C LEU A 110 -5.04 37.38 -11.04
N VAL A 111 -6.05 38.22 -11.25
CA VAL A 111 -6.98 38.11 -12.39
C VAL A 111 -6.22 38.25 -13.71
N VAL A 112 -5.30 39.23 -13.81
CA VAL A 112 -4.45 39.42 -14.99
C VAL A 112 -3.57 38.20 -15.26
N ILE A 113 -2.92 37.64 -14.23
CA ILE A 113 -2.07 36.44 -14.32
C ILE A 113 -2.89 35.23 -14.77
N ALA A 114 -4.05 35.00 -14.15
CA ALA A 114 -4.93 33.90 -14.52
C ALA A 114 -5.39 34.04 -15.99
N CYS A 115 -5.86 35.23 -16.40
CA CYS A 115 -6.23 35.49 -17.79
C CYS A 115 -5.05 35.28 -18.75
N LYS A 116 -3.82 35.63 -18.34
CA LYS A 116 -2.60 35.38 -19.12
C LYS A 116 -2.30 33.87 -19.26
N TYR A 117 -2.52 33.08 -18.21
CA TYR A 117 -2.33 31.62 -18.26
C TYR A 117 -3.31 30.94 -19.20
N LEU A 118 -4.60 31.33 -19.18
CA LEU A 118 -5.57 30.88 -20.18
C LEU A 118 -5.10 31.31 -21.58
N THR A 119 -4.86 32.60 -21.77
CA THR A 119 -4.50 33.20 -23.07
C THR A 119 -3.25 32.61 -23.73
N ASN A 120 -2.28 32.18 -22.93
CA ASN A 120 -1.02 31.62 -23.42
C ASN A 120 -0.99 30.09 -23.42
N ILE A 121 -2.09 29.42 -23.04
CA ILE A 121 -2.17 27.96 -22.98
C ILE A 121 -1.02 27.40 -22.11
N SER A 122 -0.87 27.98 -20.91
CA SER A 122 0.13 27.52 -19.95
C SER A 122 -0.14 26.08 -19.48
N SER A 123 0.89 25.40 -18.95
CA SER A 123 0.75 24.14 -18.22
C SER A 123 -0.23 24.20 -17.03
N TYR A 124 -0.60 25.41 -16.57
CA TYR A 124 -1.49 25.68 -15.42
C TYR A 124 -2.84 26.29 -15.80
N VAL A 125 -3.29 26.07 -17.03
CA VAL A 125 -4.56 26.58 -17.57
C VAL A 125 -5.77 26.12 -16.76
N ASN A 126 -5.78 24.88 -16.26
CA ASN A 126 -6.90 24.33 -15.52
C ASN A 126 -7.07 25.03 -14.17
N GLU A 127 -5.97 25.29 -13.47
CA GLU A 127 -5.94 25.95 -12.18
C GLU A 127 -6.36 27.42 -12.28
N ALA A 128 -5.85 28.12 -13.31
CA ALA A 128 -6.25 29.49 -13.60
C ALA A 128 -7.73 29.60 -13.98
N TYR A 129 -8.25 28.66 -14.78
CA TYR A 129 -9.66 28.59 -15.13
C TYR A 129 -10.55 28.38 -13.89
N SER A 130 -10.19 27.42 -13.03
CA SER A 130 -10.91 27.17 -11.77
C SER A 130 -10.95 28.42 -10.89
N PHE A 131 -9.83 29.16 -10.79
CA PHE A 131 -9.76 30.41 -10.03
C PHE A 131 -10.74 31.46 -10.55
N LEU A 132 -10.70 31.74 -11.85
CA LEU A 132 -11.59 32.73 -12.46
C LEU A 132 -13.06 32.34 -12.33
N LYS A 133 -13.38 31.04 -12.49
CA LYS A 133 -14.75 30.54 -12.37
C LYS A 133 -15.32 30.79 -10.98
N GLU A 134 -14.61 30.38 -9.93
CA GLU A 134 -15.09 30.55 -8.55
C GLU A 134 -15.11 32.04 -8.15
N LEU A 135 -14.11 32.83 -8.55
CA LEU A 135 -14.11 34.27 -8.30
C LEU A 135 -15.29 34.99 -9.00
N THR A 136 -15.65 34.57 -10.21
CA THR A 136 -16.77 35.15 -10.95
C THR A 136 -18.11 34.82 -10.32
N LYS A 137 -18.29 33.62 -9.76
CA LYS A 137 -19.50 33.28 -9.00
C LYS A 137 -19.65 34.14 -7.74
N GLU A 138 -18.54 34.37 -7.04
CA GLU A 138 -18.53 35.00 -5.72
C GLU A 138 -18.52 36.53 -5.76
N ASN A 139 -17.76 37.15 -6.67
CA ASN A 139 -17.69 38.60 -6.80
C ASN A 139 -17.80 39.07 -8.26
N PRO A 140 -18.97 38.84 -8.89
CA PRO A 140 -19.20 39.17 -10.30
C PRO A 140 -19.06 40.67 -10.63
N ASN A 141 -19.52 41.58 -9.75
CA ASN A 141 -19.35 43.03 -9.93
C ASN A 141 -17.86 43.46 -9.94
N TYR A 142 -16.99 42.72 -9.25
CA TYR A 142 -15.55 42.97 -9.30
C TYR A 142 -14.97 42.52 -10.64
N ILE A 143 -15.35 41.35 -11.12
CA ILE A 143 -14.93 40.82 -12.44
C ILE A 143 -15.35 41.75 -13.58
N GLU A 144 -16.58 42.28 -13.55
CA GLU A 144 -17.06 43.27 -14.52
C GLU A 144 -16.16 44.52 -14.59
N ARG A 145 -15.69 45.02 -13.44
CA ARG A 145 -14.76 46.16 -13.38
C ARG A 145 -13.38 45.82 -13.94
N GLN A 146 -12.89 44.60 -13.70
CA GLN A 146 -11.59 44.15 -14.21
C GLN A 146 -11.61 43.87 -15.72
N LEU A 147 -12.77 43.60 -16.31
CA LEU A 147 -12.86 43.32 -17.74
C LEU A 147 -12.29 44.46 -18.59
N HIS A 148 -12.55 45.71 -18.21
CA HIS A 148 -12.09 46.89 -18.95
C HIS A 148 -10.59 47.21 -18.76
N THR A 149 -9.91 46.57 -17.82
CA THR A 149 -8.48 46.78 -17.55
C THR A 149 -7.57 45.76 -18.24
N LEU A 150 -8.16 44.76 -18.91
CA LEU A 150 -7.45 43.67 -19.59
C LEU A 150 -7.20 43.95 -21.08
N LEU A 151 -6.17 43.33 -21.65
CA LEU A 151 -5.93 43.33 -23.10
C LEU A 151 -7.02 42.52 -23.84
N ASN A 152 -7.34 42.86 -25.09
CA ASN A 152 -8.44 42.21 -25.87
C ASN A 152 -8.42 40.67 -25.80
N LYS A 153 -7.24 40.04 -25.94
CA LYS A 153 -7.10 38.57 -25.90
C LYS A 153 -7.42 37.98 -24.51
N GLN A 154 -7.07 38.71 -23.45
CA GLN A 154 -7.40 38.35 -22.07
C GLN A 154 -8.88 38.61 -21.76
N GLN A 155 -9.47 39.68 -22.33
CA GLN A 155 -10.90 39.97 -22.23
C GLN A 155 -11.73 38.81 -22.79
N LEU A 156 -11.34 38.25 -23.94
CA LEU A 156 -12.03 37.08 -24.50
C LEU A 156 -12.05 35.89 -23.53
N SER A 157 -10.89 35.55 -22.95
CA SER A 157 -10.79 34.44 -22.00
C SER A 157 -11.68 34.64 -20.78
N LEU A 158 -11.73 35.87 -20.24
CA LEU A 158 -12.57 36.21 -19.10
C LEU A 158 -14.06 36.22 -19.47
N LEU A 159 -14.43 36.80 -20.61
CA LEU A 159 -15.82 36.83 -21.11
C LEU A 159 -16.39 35.43 -21.30
N LEU A 160 -15.60 34.51 -21.84
CA LEU A 160 -16.02 33.12 -21.98
C LEU A 160 -16.32 32.47 -20.62
N VAL A 161 -15.48 32.70 -19.60
CA VAL A 161 -15.70 32.21 -18.23
C VAL A 161 -16.94 32.87 -17.60
N MET A 162 -17.13 34.18 -17.79
CA MET A 162 -18.30 34.91 -17.31
C MET A 162 -19.60 34.30 -17.84
N PHE A 163 -19.68 34.09 -19.16
CA PHE A 163 -20.87 33.54 -19.81
C PHE A 163 -21.11 32.06 -19.46
N GLU A 164 -20.07 31.29 -19.17
CA GLU A 164 -20.25 29.93 -18.61
C GLU A 164 -20.87 29.97 -17.21
N VAL A 165 -20.42 30.90 -16.36
CA VAL A 165 -20.82 30.98 -14.95
C VAL A 165 -22.27 31.43 -14.80
N ASP A 166 -22.64 32.54 -15.45
CA ASP A 166 -23.97 33.13 -15.32
C ASP A 166 -24.33 33.98 -16.55
N TYR A 167 -24.95 33.34 -17.53
CA TYR A 167 -25.38 34.02 -18.76
C TYR A 167 -26.33 35.19 -18.50
N GLU A 168 -27.36 34.98 -17.68
CA GLU A 168 -28.42 35.97 -17.44
C GLU A 168 -27.85 37.24 -16.80
N ARG A 169 -26.82 37.11 -15.98
CA ARG A 169 -26.16 38.29 -15.40
C ARG A 169 -25.34 39.07 -16.43
N PHE A 170 -24.58 38.37 -17.27
CA PHE A 170 -23.58 39.01 -18.15
C PHE A 170 -24.07 39.24 -19.58
N HIS A 171 -25.36 39.00 -19.88
CA HIS A 171 -25.93 39.14 -21.22
C HIS A 171 -25.69 40.54 -21.82
N THR A 172 -25.51 41.58 -21.01
CA THR A 172 -25.23 42.97 -21.44
C THR A 172 -23.88 43.10 -22.15
N TYR A 173 -22.95 42.17 -21.90
CA TYR A 173 -21.64 42.09 -22.54
C TYR A 173 -21.65 41.21 -23.81
N SER A 174 -22.80 40.74 -24.28
CA SER A 174 -22.90 39.86 -25.45
C SER A 174 -22.32 40.50 -26.71
N SER A 175 -22.51 41.81 -26.91
CA SER A 175 -21.92 42.54 -28.04
C SER A 175 -20.40 42.54 -28.00
N LEU A 176 -19.82 42.73 -26.81
CA LEU A 176 -18.37 42.72 -26.59
C LEU A 176 -17.79 41.31 -26.76
N LEU A 177 -18.50 40.27 -26.30
CA LEU A 177 -18.12 38.87 -26.52
C LEU A 177 -18.09 38.55 -28.03
N GLU A 178 -19.13 38.93 -28.77
CA GLU A 178 -19.20 38.76 -30.23
C GLU A 178 -18.04 39.46 -30.96
N GLU A 179 -17.72 40.69 -30.56
CA GLU A 179 -16.57 41.44 -31.10
C GLU A 179 -15.25 40.70 -30.84
N ARG A 180 -14.98 40.32 -29.59
CA ARG A 180 -13.72 39.65 -29.21
C ARG A 180 -13.59 38.25 -29.79
N LEU A 181 -14.69 37.53 -29.96
CA LEU A 181 -14.70 36.24 -30.66
C LEU A 181 -14.32 36.40 -32.14
N LYS A 182 -14.70 37.50 -32.80
CA LYS A 182 -14.32 37.78 -34.21
C LYS A 182 -12.84 38.19 -34.36
N GLU A 183 -12.31 38.94 -33.40
CA GLU A 183 -10.93 39.46 -33.44
C GLU A 183 -9.83 38.43 -33.15
N HIS A 184 -10.19 37.30 -32.51
CA HIS A 184 -9.21 36.35 -31.99
C HIS A 184 -9.37 34.93 -32.53
N ALA A 185 -9.74 34.80 -33.81
CA ALA A 185 -9.87 33.52 -34.50
C ALA A 185 -8.59 32.68 -34.50
N GLU A 186 -7.44 33.34 -34.67
CA GLU A 186 -6.12 32.70 -34.59
C GLU A 186 -5.92 31.92 -33.28
N PHE A 187 -6.31 32.53 -32.16
CA PHE A 187 -6.16 31.95 -30.83
C PHE A 187 -7.16 30.81 -30.58
N ILE A 188 -8.42 31.03 -30.94
CA ILE A 188 -9.49 30.05 -30.70
C ILE A 188 -9.23 28.77 -31.50
N LEU A 189 -8.77 28.88 -32.75
CA LEU A 189 -8.54 27.74 -33.65
C LEU A 189 -7.07 27.31 -33.72
N ASN A 190 -6.20 27.90 -32.90
CA ASN A 190 -4.79 27.56 -32.78
C ASN A 190 -3.99 27.60 -34.11
N LEU A 191 -4.21 28.63 -34.95
CA LEU A 191 -3.73 28.67 -36.34
C LEU A 191 -2.20 28.91 -36.52
N ASN A 192 -1.42 28.95 -35.43
CA ASN A 192 0.05 29.07 -35.43
C ASN A 192 0.64 30.21 -36.30
N GLY A 193 -0.05 31.34 -36.45
CA GLY A 193 0.47 32.51 -37.18
C GLY A 193 0.42 32.43 -38.71
N GLU A 194 -0.25 31.44 -39.31
CA GLU A 194 -0.42 31.38 -40.76
C GLU A 194 -1.43 32.41 -41.26
N LYS A 195 -0.93 33.59 -41.67
CA LYS A 195 -1.73 34.78 -42.01
C LYS A 195 -2.87 34.51 -43.01
N GLU A 196 -2.61 33.73 -44.07
CA GLU A 196 -3.63 33.38 -45.07
C GLU A 196 -4.78 32.56 -44.47
N LYS A 197 -4.47 31.60 -43.57
CA LYS A 197 -5.47 30.77 -42.88
C LYS A 197 -6.28 31.58 -41.87
N ILE A 198 -5.63 32.53 -41.19
CA ILE A 198 -6.27 33.44 -40.24
C ILE A 198 -7.27 34.34 -40.99
N GLU A 199 -6.84 35.02 -42.06
CA GLU A 199 -7.70 35.91 -42.85
C GLU A 199 -8.89 35.16 -43.48
N ALA A 200 -8.66 33.95 -44.02
CA ALA A 200 -9.74 33.13 -44.59
C ALA A 200 -10.76 32.72 -43.52
N THR A 201 -10.29 32.35 -42.33
CA THR A 201 -11.16 31.93 -41.23
C THR A 201 -11.92 33.11 -40.63
N GLU A 202 -11.30 34.28 -40.49
CA GLU A 202 -11.98 35.50 -40.06
C GLU A 202 -13.10 35.92 -41.01
N ARG A 203 -12.87 35.83 -42.33
CA ARG A 203 -13.93 36.09 -43.33
C ARG A 203 -15.09 35.12 -43.19
N TYR A 204 -14.81 33.83 -42.96
CA TYR A 204 -15.86 32.84 -42.71
C TYR A 204 -16.67 33.16 -41.45
N ILE A 205 -16.00 33.54 -40.36
CA ILE A 205 -16.67 33.91 -39.11
C ILE A 205 -17.52 35.17 -39.26
N LYS A 206 -17.14 36.10 -40.15
CA LYS A 206 -17.82 37.37 -40.42
C LYS A 206 -18.94 37.30 -41.49
N ASP A 207 -19.27 36.11 -42.03
CA ASP A 207 -20.20 35.95 -43.19
C ASP A 207 -19.70 36.54 -44.52
N GLU A 208 -18.39 36.70 -44.67
CA GLU A 208 -17.80 37.31 -45.87
C GLU A 208 -17.34 36.25 -46.90
N SER A 209 -17.35 34.95 -46.56
CA SER A 209 -16.95 33.84 -47.43
C SER A 209 -17.45 32.47 -46.92
N ASP A 210 -17.92 31.61 -47.82
CA ASP A 210 -18.38 30.25 -47.49
C ASP A 210 -17.30 29.16 -47.64
N ARG A 211 -16.11 29.49 -48.19
CA ARG A 211 -15.30 28.47 -48.88
C ARG A 211 -14.11 27.88 -48.15
N GLU A 212 -13.55 28.48 -47.10
CA GLU A 212 -12.37 27.90 -46.45
C GLU A 212 -12.42 27.90 -44.91
N LEU A 213 -12.18 26.71 -44.36
CA LEU A 213 -12.22 26.40 -42.93
C LEU A 213 -10.87 25.83 -42.53
N PHE A 214 -10.13 26.55 -41.70
CA PHE A 214 -8.84 26.10 -41.20
C PHE A 214 -8.91 25.79 -39.70
N LEU A 215 -8.20 24.75 -39.30
CA LEU A 215 -8.02 24.37 -37.90
C LEU A 215 -6.54 24.10 -37.69
N GLY A 216 -5.97 24.64 -36.62
CA GLY A 216 -4.61 24.36 -36.20
C GLY A 216 -4.46 23.02 -35.49
N GLY A 217 -3.34 22.85 -34.78
CA GLY A 217 -3.10 21.66 -33.95
C GLY A 217 -4.10 21.51 -32.78
N ASN A 218 -3.89 20.54 -31.90
CA ASN A 218 -4.80 20.27 -30.78
C ASN A 218 -5.17 21.53 -29.97
N LEU A 219 -6.47 21.85 -29.93
CA LEU A 219 -7.01 22.92 -29.09
C LEU A 219 -6.99 22.49 -27.61
N PRO A 220 -6.76 23.41 -26.67
CA PRO A 220 -6.86 23.12 -25.24
C PRO A 220 -8.29 22.77 -24.80
N ASP A 221 -8.41 21.80 -23.89
CA ASP A 221 -9.70 21.29 -23.38
C ASP A 221 -10.66 22.38 -22.86
N TYR A 222 -10.13 23.43 -22.23
CA TYR A 222 -10.96 24.49 -21.67
C TYR A 222 -11.62 25.35 -22.78
N ILE A 223 -11.00 25.52 -23.95
CA ILE A 223 -11.59 26.26 -25.08
C ILE A 223 -12.79 25.49 -25.62
N TRP A 224 -12.66 24.17 -25.80
CA TRP A 224 -13.78 23.30 -26.18
C TRP A 224 -14.96 23.45 -25.24
N ARG A 225 -14.67 23.33 -23.93
CA ARG A 225 -15.67 23.46 -22.88
C ARG A 225 -16.37 24.81 -22.95
N LEU A 226 -15.62 25.91 -22.98
CA LEU A 226 -16.19 27.25 -22.96
C LEU A 226 -17.05 27.54 -24.20
N LEU A 227 -16.57 27.18 -25.39
CA LEU A 227 -17.35 27.32 -26.63
C LEU A 227 -18.65 26.50 -26.56
N PHE A 228 -18.62 25.29 -26.00
CA PHE A 228 -19.82 24.46 -25.86
C PHE A 228 -20.82 25.02 -24.84
N HIS A 229 -20.39 25.84 -23.88
CA HIS A 229 -21.33 26.53 -23.00
C HIS A 229 -21.90 27.81 -23.66
N VAL A 230 -21.09 28.51 -24.46
CA VAL A 230 -21.45 29.81 -25.04
C VAL A 230 -22.18 29.70 -26.39
N HIS A 231 -22.07 28.59 -27.13
CA HIS A 231 -22.63 28.46 -28.48
C HIS A 231 -24.15 28.68 -28.60
N LYS A 232 -24.91 28.49 -27.52
CA LYS A 232 -26.36 28.73 -27.50
C LYS A 232 -26.71 30.22 -27.52
N TYR A 233 -25.74 31.05 -27.15
CA TYR A 233 -25.93 32.48 -26.89
C TYR A 233 -25.12 33.37 -27.82
N SER A 234 -24.16 32.81 -28.56
CA SER A 234 -23.34 33.54 -29.54
C SER A 234 -23.31 32.81 -30.88
N ASN A 235 -23.69 33.53 -31.94
CA ASN A 235 -23.66 33.00 -33.30
C ASN A 235 -22.22 32.76 -33.76
N VAL A 236 -21.27 33.60 -33.35
CA VAL A 236 -19.86 33.39 -33.65
C VAL A 236 -19.30 32.19 -32.88
N ALA A 237 -19.62 32.02 -31.60
CA ALA A 237 -19.22 30.82 -30.86
C ALA A 237 -19.81 29.54 -31.49
N ARG A 238 -21.07 29.59 -31.93
CA ARG A 238 -21.69 28.49 -32.68
C ARG A 238 -20.91 28.14 -33.94
N ARG A 239 -20.49 29.13 -34.75
CA ARG A 239 -19.66 28.89 -35.93
C ARG A 239 -18.35 28.22 -35.60
N TYR A 240 -17.67 28.63 -34.52
CA TYR A 240 -16.46 27.92 -34.09
C TYR A 240 -16.73 26.45 -33.78
N VAL A 241 -17.82 26.15 -33.08
CA VAL A 241 -18.23 24.78 -32.79
C VAL A 241 -18.53 23.99 -34.08
N GLU A 242 -19.15 24.62 -35.09
CA GLU A 242 -19.41 24.02 -36.40
C GLU A 242 -18.11 23.72 -37.18
N ILE A 243 -17.13 24.63 -37.14
CA ILE A 243 -15.79 24.41 -37.71
C ILE A 243 -15.12 23.21 -37.05
N LEU A 244 -15.17 23.16 -35.72
CA LEU A 244 -14.59 22.09 -34.92
C LEU A 244 -15.25 20.74 -35.20
N ALA A 245 -16.58 20.70 -35.29
CA ALA A 245 -17.34 19.51 -35.67
C ALA A 245 -16.93 18.99 -37.06
N LYS A 246 -16.67 19.90 -38.02
CA LYS A 246 -16.32 19.53 -39.40
C LYS A 246 -14.86 19.13 -39.59
N LYS A 247 -13.93 19.78 -38.88
CA LYS A 247 -12.48 19.59 -39.06
C LYS A 247 -11.84 18.64 -38.05
N ASN A 248 -12.44 18.49 -36.87
CA ASN A 248 -11.99 17.57 -35.84
C ASN A 248 -13.20 16.83 -35.24
N VAL A 249 -13.87 16.02 -36.07
CA VAL A 249 -15.05 15.22 -35.69
C VAL A 249 -14.78 14.40 -34.42
N TRP A 250 -13.59 13.82 -34.32
CA TRP A 250 -13.22 12.94 -33.20
C TRP A 250 -13.08 13.73 -31.89
N GLY A 251 -12.27 14.79 -31.90
CA GLY A 251 -12.15 15.69 -30.74
C GLY A 251 -13.51 16.29 -30.35
N PHE A 252 -14.33 16.66 -31.35
CA PHE A 252 -15.67 17.17 -31.14
C PHE A 252 -16.57 16.17 -30.40
N ILE A 253 -16.67 14.90 -30.83
CA ILE A 253 -17.51 13.90 -30.17
C ILE A 253 -17.02 13.62 -28.74
N ASN A 254 -15.70 13.58 -28.52
CA ASN A 254 -15.13 13.39 -27.18
C ASN A 254 -15.50 14.54 -26.23
N HIS A 255 -15.28 15.79 -26.65
CA HIS A 255 -15.66 16.95 -25.83
C HIS A 255 -17.19 17.12 -25.72
N ALA A 256 -17.96 16.66 -26.70
CA ALA A 256 -19.43 16.67 -26.64
C ALA A 256 -19.94 15.69 -25.60
N THR A 257 -19.33 14.50 -25.55
CA THR A 257 -19.58 13.52 -24.50
C THR A 257 -19.30 14.11 -23.12
N CYS A 258 -18.13 14.75 -22.94
CA CYS A 258 -17.78 15.43 -21.69
C CYS A 258 -18.80 16.50 -21.28
N TYR A 259 -19.20 17.35 -22.23
CA TYR A 259 -20.16 18.44 -22.01
C TYR A 259 -21.55 17.91 -21.62
N VAL A 260 -22.11 16.99 -22.40
CA VAL A 260 -23.44 16.44 -22.14
C VAL A 260 -23.47 15.68 -20.80
N CYS A 261 -22.43 14.90 -20.51
CA CYS A 261 -22.31 14.22 -19.21
C CYS A 261 -22.24 15.20 -18.04
N GLN A 262 -21.55 16.34 -18.19
CA GLN A 262 -21.54 17.40 -17.17
C GLN A 262 -22.93 18.04 -17.01
N THR A 263 -23.63 18.35 -18.11
CA THR A 263 -24.98 18.93 -18.04
C THR A 263 -26.01 17.99 -17.40
N LEU A 264 -25.80 16.68 -17.51
CA LEU A 264 -26.67 15.65 -16.91
C LEU A 264 -26.24 15.23 -15.50
N ASN A 265 -25.22 15.88 -14.90
CA ASN A 265 -24.62 15.49 -13.62
C ASN A 265 -24.10 14.02 -13.58
N GLN A 266 -23.58 13.51 -14.69
CA GLN A 266 -22.98 12.17 -14.82
C GLN A 266 -21.49 12.19 -15.23
N PRO A 267 -20.60 13.01 -14.63
CA PRO A 267 -19.24 13.21 -15.14
C PRO A 267 -18.28 12.03 -14.93
N GLN A 268 -18.58 11.08 -14.04
CA GLN A 268 -17.61 10.06 -13.60
C GLN A 268 -17.68 8.71 -14.34
N ASN A 269 -18.84 8.32 -14.87
CA ASN A 269 -19.01 6.96 -15.40
C ASN A 269 -18.31 6.74 -16.77
N TYR A 270 -18.34 7.73 -17.67
CA TYR A 270 -17.79 7.58 -19.03
C TYR A 270 -16.25 7.60 -19.08
N LYS A 271 -15.57 8.27 -18.14
CA LYS A 271 -14.10 8.34 -18.12
C LYS A 271 -13.43 7.04 -17.71
N ARG A 272 -14.13 6.20 -16.93
CA ARG A 272 -13.62 4.90 -16.44
C ARG A 272 -13.97 3.74 -17.37
N THR A 273 -15.18 3.72 -17.92
CA THR A 273 -15.70 2.57 -18.68
C THR A 273 -15.81 2.80 -20.18
N GLY A 274 -15.65 4.05 -20.64
CA GLY A 274 -15.96 4.43 -22.01
C GLY A 274 -17.46 4.47 -22.31
N SER A 275 -18.31 3.74 -21.57
CA SER A 275 -19.75 3.55 -21.81
C SER A 275 -20.62 4.65 -21.18
N VAL A 276 -21.80 4.84 -21.76
CA VAL A 276 -22.86 5.68 -21.21
C VAL A 276 -24.18 4.91 -21.23
N ASN A 277 -25.09 5.22 -20.30
CA ASN A 277 -26.43 4.64 -20.35
C ASN A 277 -27.19 5.13 -21.60
N LYS A 278 -28.25 4.41 -21.97
CA LYS A 278 -29.10 4.72 -23.14
C LYS A 278 -29.58 6.18 -23.20
N LYS A 279 -29.99 6.76 -22.07
CA LYS A 279 -30.46 8.15 -22.02
C LYS A 279 -29.33 9.11 -22.41
N THR A 280 -28.17 8.97 -21.79
CA THR A 280 -27.00 9.81 -22.05
C THR A 280 -26.47 9.60 -23.46
N TYR A 281 -26.48 8.37 -23.99
CA TYR A 281 -26.14 8.08 -25.39
C TYR A 281 -26.99 8.92 -26.35
N ASN A 282 -28.32 8.88 -26.18
CA ASN A 282 -29.26 9.58 -27.04
C ASN A 282 -29.10 11.11 -26.96
N GLU A 283 -28.82 11.65 -25.78
CA GLU A 283 -28.57 13.09 -25.59
C GLU A 283 -27.27 13.54 -26.29
N ILE A 284 -26.20 12.74 -26.21
CA ILE A 284 -24.95 13.03 -26.93
C ILE A 284 -25.19 12.95 -28.44
N GLN A 285 -25.88 11.91 -28.91
CA GLN A 285 -26.21 11.75 -30.32
C GLN A 285 -27.04 12.94 -30.83
N SER A 286 -28.05 13.36 -30.08
CA SER A 286 -28.88 14.53 -30.37
C SER A 286 -28.05 15.80 -30.46
N PHE A 287 -27.13 16.01 -29.51
CA PHE A 287 -26.21 17.15 -29.54
C PHE A 287 -25.30 17.11 -30.78
N CYS A 288 -24.66 15.96 -31.08
CA CYS A 288 -23.81 15.80 -32.25
C CYS A 288 -24.57 16.03 -33.57
N LYS A 289 -25.85 15.62 -33.64
CA LYS A 289 -26.72 15.81 -34.80
C LYS A 289 -27.00 17.28 -35.09
N GLN A 290 -27.03 18.15 -34.07
CA GLN A 290 -27.19 19.61 -34.24
C GLN A 290 -26.03 20.24 -35.03
N PHE A 291 -24.89 19.55 -35.11
CA PHE A 291 -23.67 19.98 -35.82
C PHE A 291 -23.32 19.07 -36.99
N TRP A 292 -24.34 18.44 -37.61
CA TRP A 292 -24.22 17.60 -38.81
C TRP A 292 -23.29 16.39 -38.71
N ILE A 293 -23.04 15.88 -37.49
CA ILE A 293 -22.39 14.57 -37.32
C ILE A 293 -23.42 13.48 -37.61
N SER A 294 -23.10 12.59 -38.57
CA SER A 294 -23.99 11.47 -38.91
C SER A 294 -24.05 10.44 -37.79
N GLU A 295 -25.15 9.68 -37.75
CA GLU A 295 -25.35 8.64 -36.74
C GLU A 295 -24.30 7.53 -36.86
N GLU A 296 -23.85 7.21 -38.08
CA GLU A 296 -22.77 6.25 -38.34
C GLU A 296 -21.43 6.73 -37.77
N ARG A 297 -21.07 8.01 -37.96
CA ARG A 297 -19.81 8.57 -37.44
C ARG A 297 -19.81 8.63 -35.93
N PHE A 298 -20.95 8.98 -35.35
CA PHE A 298 -21.12 8.98 -33.90
C PHE A 298 -20.98 7.56 -33.34
N PHE A 299 -21.70 6.60 -33.90
CA PHE A 299 -21.68 5.22 -33.44
C PHE A 299 -20.29 4.58 -33.58
N ALA A 300 -19.61 4.80 -34.71
CA ALA A 300 -18.23 4.37 -34.94
C ALA A 300 -17.25 4.92 -33.89
N HIS A 301 -17.39 6.19 -33.51
CA HIS A 301 -16.58 6.78 -32.45
C HIS A 301 -16.85 6.10 -31.10
N ARG A 302 -18.12 5.84 -30.77
CA ARG A 302 -18.51 5.21 -29.50
C ARG A 302 -17.94 3.79 -29.38
N LEU A 303 -18.03 2.98 -30.43
CA LEU A 303 -17.42 1.64 -30.48
C LEU A 303 -15.90 1.67 -30.24
N ARG A 304 -15.21 2.72 -30.70
CA ARG A 304 -13.75 2.87 -30.52
C ARG A 304 -13.32 3.24 -29.09
N GLN A 305 -14.23 3.72 -28.24
CA GLN A 305 -13.90 4.05 -26.85
C GLN A 305 -13.76 2.81 -25.95
N HIS A 306 -14.09 1.64 -26.49
CA HIS A 306 -13.99 0.37 -25.79
C HIS A 306 -12.75 -0.41 -26.25
N ASP A 307 -12.14 -1.11 -25.30
CA ASP A 307 -11.32 -2.27 -25.65
C ASP A 307 -12.28 -3.38 -26.07
N LEU A 308 -12.40 -3.56 -27.38
CA LEU A 308 -13.35 -4.50 -27.98
C LEU A 308 -12.95 -5.96 -27.71
N ASN A 309 -11.74 -6.22 -27.19
CA ASN A 309 -11.28 -7.55 -26.78
C ASN A 309 -11.61 -7.88 -25.32
N ASN A 310 -12.09 -6.90 -24.55
CA ASN A 310 -12.46 -7.10 -23.15
C ASN A 310 -13.86 -7.73 -23.04
N GLU A 311 -14.00 -8.78 -22.24
CA GLU A 311 -15.30 -9.43 -21.95
C GLU A 311 -16.36 -8.45 -21.42
N GLU A 312 -15.94 -7.37 -20.76
CA GLU A 312 -16.83 -6.31 -20.29
C GLU A 312 -17.50 -5.52 -21.42
N PHE A 313 -16.94 -5.49 -22.63
CA PHE A 313 -17.57 -4.81 -23.75
C PHE A 313 -18.94 -5.43 -24.09
N CYS A 314 -19.09 -6.75 -23.94
CA CYS A 314 -20.38 -7.44 -24.13
C CYS A 314 -21.48 -6.94 -23.18
N LYS A 315 -21.12 -6.24 -22.10
CA LYS A 315 -22.05 -5.63 -21.12
C LYS A 315 -22.35 -4.16 -21.43
N ALA A 316 -21.72 -3.56 -22.46
CA ALA A 316 -21.92 -2.18 -22.84
C ALA A 316 -23.20 -2.00 -23.68
N TYR A 317 -23.88 -0.86 -23.50
CA TYR A 317 -25.04 -0.50 -24.32
C TYR A 317 -24.68 -0.41 -25.81
N GLU A 318 -23.48 0.07 -26.12
CA GLU A 318 -22.95 0.11 -27.50
C GLU A 318 -22.83 -1.29 -28.14
N TYR A 319 -22.56 -2.34 -27.36
CA TYR A 319 -22.51 -3.73 -27.83
C TYR A 319 -23.92 -4.27 -28.11
N GLU A 320 -24.87 -4.05 -27.19
CA GLU A 320 -26.27 -4.41 -27.41
C GLU A 320 -26.82 -3.74 -28.67
N MET A 321 -26.51 -2.45 -28.85
CA MET A 321 -26.89 -1.68 -30.03
C MET A 321 -26.20 -2.20 -31.30
N LEU A 322 -24.92 -2.60 -31.24
CA LEU A 322 -24.22 -3.22 -32.36
C LEU A 322 -24.92 -4.51 -32.81
N CYS A 323 -25.30 -5.38 -31.86
CA CYS A 323 -25.99 -6.63 -32.16
C CYS A 323 -27.39 -6.37 -32.75
N SER A 324 -28.20 -5.53 -32.09
CA SER A 324 -29.56 -5.19 -32.56
C SER A 324 -29.56 -4.52 -33.94
N VAL A 325 -28.65 -3.58 -34.19
CA VAL A 325 -28.57 -2.90 -35.50
C VAL A 325 -28.01 -3.81 -36.59
N ALA A 326 -27.15 -4.79 -36.25
CA ALA A 326 -26.68 -5.79 -37.21
C ALA A 326 -27.83 -6.71 -37.70
N GLU A 327 -28.80 -7.00 -36.84
CA GLU A 327 -29.99 -7.79 -37.18
C GLU A 327 -31.03 -6.96 -37.95
N GLU A 328 -31.29 -5.72 -37.51
CA GLU A 328 -32.36 -4.88 -38.06
C GLU A 328 -31.94 -4.09 -39.32
N ASN A 329 -30.68 -3.66 -39.41
CA ASN A 329 -30.16 -2.79 -40.47
C ASN A 329 -28.66 -3.04 -40.77
N PRO A 330 -28.32 -4.16 -41.42
CA PRO A 330 -26.93 -4.53 -41.69
C PRO A 330 -26.18 -3.51 -42.57
N GLU A 331 -26.87 -2.79 -43.45
CA GLU A 331 -26.26 -1.73 -44.26
C GLU A 331 -25.75 -0.56 -43.39
N PHE A 332 -26.45 -0.22 -42.31
CA PHE A 332 -26.00 0.82 -41.37
C PHE A 332 -24.70 0.41 -40.67
N VAL A 333 -24.60 -0.85 -40.22
CA VAL A 333 -23.36 -1.39 -39.64
C VAL A 333 -22.23 -1.33 -40.68
N GLN A 334 -22.50 -1.72 -41.93
CA GLN A 334 -21.50 -1.68 -42.99
C GLN A 334 -21.00 -0.26 -43.29
N ARG A 335 -21.89 0.74 -43.29
CA ARG A 335 -21.52 2.17 -43.42
C ARG A 335 -20.74 2.67 -42.20
N THR A 336 -21.13 2.27 -40.99
CA THR A 336 -20.44 2.59 -39.72
C THR A 336 -19.00 2.07 -39.71
N LEU A 337 -18.79 0.84 -40.17
CA LEU A 337 -17.48 0.20 -40.25
C LEU A 337 -16.49 0.94 -41.18
N GLN A 338 -16.92 1.89 -42.02
CA GLN A 338 -16.03 2.74 -42.81
C GLN A 338 -15.33 3.81 -41.97
N TYR A 339 -15.83 4.11 -40.77
CA TYR A 339 -15.33 5.18 -39.90
C TYR A 339 -14.50 4.68 -38.71
N ILE A 340 -14.33 3.36 -38.59
CA ILE A 340 -13.62 2.70 -37.48
C ILE A 340 -12.16 2.42 -37.89
N SER A 341 -11.23 2.41 -36.92
CA SER A 341 -9.84 2.04 -37.18
C SER A 341 -9.69 0.59 -37.62
N LYS A 342 -8.60 0.31 -38.33
CA LYS A 342 -8.32 -0.98 -38.99
C LYS A 342 -8.31 -2.18 -38.04
N SER A 343 -7.69 -2.02 -36.87
CA SER A 343 -7.70 -3.01 -35.78
C SER A 343 -9.11 -3.27 -35.24
N ASN A 344 -9.87 -2.21 -34.98
CA ASN A 344 -11.22 -2.29 -34.42
C ASN A 344 -12.21 -2.91 -35.42
N TYR A 345 -11.96 -2.79 -36.74
CA TYR A 345 -12.75 -3.49 -37.75
C TYR A 345 -12.65 -5.01 -37.60
N LEU A 346 -11.43 -5.55 -37.42
CA LEU A 346 -11.22 -6.99 -37.27
C LEU A 346 -11.89 -7.55 -36.02
N ILE A 347 -11.85 -6.79 -34.91
CA ILE A 347 -12.50 -7.18 -33.66
C ILE A 347 -14.03 -7.14 -33.78
N ILE A 348 -14.60 -6.10 -34.41
CA ILE A 348 -16.06 -6.03 -34.62
C ILE A 348 -16.54 -7.10 -35.61
N ALA A 349 -15.78 -7.35 -36.68
CA ALA A 349 -16.08 -8.40 -37.65
C ALA A 349 -16.10 -9.77 -36.97
N ARG A 350 -15.16 -10.04 -36.05
CA ARG A 350 -15.16 -11.22 -35.18
C ARG A 350 -16.45 -11.33 -34.36
N THR A 351 -16.80 -10.29 -33.60
CA THR A 351 -17.99 -10.31 -32.74
C THR A 351 -19.25 -10.65 -33.54
N LEU A 352 -19.35 -10.12 -34.76
CA LEU A 352 -20.46 -10.42 -35.66
C LEU A 352 -20.41 -11.87 -36.17
N ALA A 353 -19.23 -12.42 -36.48
CA ALA A 353 -19.07 -13.80 -36.90
C ALA A 353 -19.47 -14.82 -35.82
N GLU A 354 -19.08 -14.58 -34.57
CA GLU A 354 -19.44 -15.41 -33.41
C GLU A 354 -20.97 -15.50 -33.22
N LYS A 355 -21.73 -14.51 -33.71
CA LYS A 355 -23.19 -14.48 -33.73
C LYS A 355 -23.82 -15.03 -35.02
N GLY A 356 -23.01 -15.60 -35.91
CA GLY A 356 -23.48 -16.26 -37.15
C GLY A 356 -23.61 -15.33 -38.37
N HIS A 357 -23.10 -14.10 -38.32
CA HIS A 357 -23.11 -13.20 -39.47
C HIS A 357 -21.98 -13.53 -40.47
N GLU A 358 -22.25 -13.34 -41.76
CA GLU A 358 -21.29 -13.65 -42.82
C GLU A 358 -20.14 -12.64 -42.85
N LEU A 359 -18.91 -13.15 -42.78
CA LEU A 359 -17.69 -12.35 -42.77
C LEU A 359 -17.30 -11.87 -44.18
N ASN A 360 -17.00 -10.58 -44.34
CA ASN A 360 -16.35 -10.09 -45.55
C ASN A 360 -14.85 -10.45 -45.53
N ARG A 361 -14.54 -11.68 -45.97
CA ARG A 361 -13.18 -12.24 -45.98
C ARG A 361 -12.16 -11.39 -46.73
N GLY A 362 -12.58 -10.76 -47.83
CA GLY A 362 -11.71 -9.88 -48.62
C GLY A 362 -11.25 -8.65 -47.83
N ARG A 363 -12.19 -7.98 -47.15
CA ARG A 363 -11.87 -6.81 -46.33
C ARG A 363 -11.07 -7.17 -45.07
N MET A 364 -11.38 -8.29 -44.41
CA MET A 364 -10.57 -8.76 -43.26
C MET A 364 -9.13 -9.03 -43.66
N ARG A 365 -8.92 -9.70 -44.81
CA ARG A 365 -7.58 -9.91 -45.37
C ARG A 365 -6.86 -8.59 -45.60
N GLU A 366 -7.51 -7.61 -46.22
CA GLU A 366 -6.93 -6.27 -46.46
C GLU A 366 -6.54 -5.56 -45.15
N GLU A 367 -7.41 -5.56 -44.15
CA GLU A 367 -7.13 -4.91 -42.86
C GLU A 367 -6.02 -5.64 -42.10
N PHE A 368 -5.98 -6.98 -42.16
CA PHE A 368 -4.87 -7.78 -41.63
C PHE A 368 -3.55 -7.43 -42.29
N PHE A 369 -3.51 -7.36 -43.63
CA PHE A 369 -2.31 -6.94 -44.37
C PHE A 369 -1.82 -5.59 -43.91
N ILE A 370 -2.73 -4.63 -43.73
CA ILE A 370 -2.33 -3.29 -43.30
C ILE A 370 -1.78 -3.33 -41.87
N ALA A 371 -2.42 -4.04 -40.94
CA ALA A 371 -1.96 -4.19 -39.57
C ALA A 371 -0.56 -4.84 -39.51
N ALA A 372 -0.39 -5.99 -40.18
CA ALA A 372 0.89 -6.70 -40.24
C ALA A 372 2.01 -5.82 -40.85
N LEU A 373 1.72 -5.08 -41.92
CA LEU A 373 2.70 -4.22 -42.61
C LEU A 373 3.04 -2.92 -41.86
N GLN A 374 2.14 -2.41 -41.01
CA GLN A 374 2.39 -1.23 -40.18
C GLN A 374 3.43 -1.49 -39.11
N LEU A 375 3.47 -2.71 -38.58
CA LEU A 375 4.47 -3.16 -37.59
C LEU A 375 5.87 -3.28 -38.19
N LYS A 376 5.99 -3.38 -39.52
CA LYS A 376 7.27 -3.58 -40.20
C LYS A 376 7.85 -2.28 -40.78
N LEU A 377 9.18 -2.23 -40.84
CA LEU A 377 9.93 -1.11 -41.41
C LEU A 377 9.54 -0.86 -42.88
N SER A 378 9.44 0.41 -43.27
CA SER A 378 9.08 0.82 -44.63
C SER A 378 9.98 0.19 -45.71
N THR A 379 11.26 -0.03 -45.40
CA THR A 379 12.26 -0.57 -46.35
C THR A 379 12.06 -2.04 -46.73
N VAL A 380 11.29 -2.82 -45.98
CA VAL A 380 11.02 -4.25 -46.25
C VAL A 380 9.54 -4.50 -46.55
N ARG A 381 8.69 -3.47 -46.40
CA ARG A 381 7.22 -3.59 -46.44
C ARG A 381 6.70 -4.23 -47.73
N ASP A 382 7.22 -3.84 -48.89
CA ASP A 382 6.78 -4.41 -50.18
C ASP A 382 7.17 -5.88 -50.33
N THR A 383 8.40 -6.24 -49.98
CA THR A 383 8.89 -7.62 -49.98
C THR A 383 8.13 -8.49 -48.98
N TYR A 384 7.84 -7.94 -47.79
CA TYR A 384 7.05 -8.59 -46.75
C TYR A 384 5.62 -8.89 -47.21
N ARG A 385 4.99 -7.91 -47.89
CA ARG A 385 3.68 -8.09 -48.51
C ARG A 385 3.69 -9.23 -49.53
N ASP A 386 4.72 -9.28 -50.38
CA ASP A 386 4.83 -10.31 -51.42
C ASP A 386 5.05 -11.71 -50.83
N TYR A 387 5.78 -11.83 -49.72
CA TYR A 387 5.89 -13.08 -48.94
C TYR A 387 4.54 -13.53 -48.38
N LEU A 388 3.81 -12.64 -47.71
CA LEU A 388 2.50 -12.96 -47.15
C LEU A 388 1.52 -13.43 -48.25
N LEU A 389 1.54 -12.79 -49.42
CA LEU A 389 0.77 -13.19 -50.60
C LEU A 389 1.23 -14.49 -51.27
N GLY A 390 2.28 -15.15 -50.75
CA GLY A 390 2.83 -16.40 -51.29
C GLY A 390 3.63 -16.23 -52.58
N LYS A 391 3.98 -15.00 -52.97
CA LYS A 391 4.80 -14.71 -54.17
C LYS A 391 6.30 -14.90 -53.90
N LEU A 392 6.69 -14.88 -52.63
CA LEU A 392 8.05 -15.12 -52.14
C LEU A 392 8.01 -16.32 -51.19
N SER A 393 9.01 -17.19 -51.28
CA SER A 393 9.16 -18.33 -50.38
C SER A 393 9.70 -17.89 -49.01
N PHE A 394 9.51 -18.76 -48.00
CA PHE A 394 10.06 -18.54 -46.67
C PHE A 394 11.59 -18.43 -46.69
N ASP A 395 12.28 -19.25 -47.48
CA ASP A 395 13.75 -19.24 -47.56
C ASP A 395 14.29 -17.95 -48.21
N GLU A 396 13.62 -17.43 -49.24
CA GLU A 396 13.97 -16.14 -49.83
C GLU A 396 13.79 -15.00 -48.81
N MET A 397 12.68 -15.02 -48.07
CA MET A 397 12.44 -14.03 -47.02
C MET A 397 13.47 -14.17 -45.89
N LYS A 398 13.82 -15.39 -45.50
CA LYS A 398 14.82 -15.69 -44.48
C LYS A 398 16.18 -15.14 -44.87
N GLN A 399 16.60 -15.32 -46.12
CA GLN A 399 17.86 -14.76 -46.63
C GLN A 399 17.89 -13.22 -46.53
N ILE A 400 16.80 -12.55 -46.89
CA ILE A 400 16.70 -11.09 -46.79
C ILE A 400 16.80 -10.62 -45.34
N LEU A 401 16.12 -11.31 -44.42
CA LEU A 401 16.04 -10.94 -43.01
C LEU A 401 17.25 -11.32 -42.17
N THR A 402 18.10 -12.24 -42.66
CA THR A 402 19.41 -12.53 -42.02
C THR A 402 20.39 -11.35 -42.10
N ASN A 403 20.11 -10.34 -42.91
CA ASN A 403 20.93 -9.13 -42.97
C ASN A 403 20.94 -8.40 -41.60
N PRO A 404 22.12 -8.08 -41.03
CA PRO A 404 22.24 -7.39 -39.74
C PRO A 404 21.45 -6.08 -39.63
N LYS A 405 21.14 -5.42 -40.76
CA LYS A 405 20.29 -4.22 -40.83
C LYS A 405 18.90 -4.44 -40.23
N TYR A 406 18.37 -5.66 -40.27
CA TYR A 406 17.04 -6.01 -39.78
C TYR A 406 17.06 -6.74 -38.43
N ARG A 407 18.25 -6.94 -37.82
CA ARG A 407 18.42 -7.64 -36.54
C ARG A 407 17.70 -6.95 -35.37
N ASN A 408 17.59 -5.61 -35.41
CA ASN A 408 16.90 -4.81 -34.39
C ASN A 408 15.46 -4.47 -34.77
N MET A 409 14.91 -5.13 -35.80
CA MET A 409 13.51 -4.96 -36.17
C MET A 409 12.63 -5.57 -35.09
N TYR A 410 11.60 -4.85 -34.67
CA TYR A 410 10.63 -5.36 -33.71
C TYR A 410 9.72 -6.38 -34.42
N TRP A 411 9.73 -7.62 -33.94
CA TRP A 411 9.03 -8.74 -34.53
C TRP A 411 7.76 -9.05 -33.75
N ASP A 412 6.80 -8.13 -33.78
CA ASP A 412 5.52 -8.33 -33.10
C ASP A 412 4.53 -9.12 -33.95
N MET A 413 3.67 -9.90 -33.30
CA MET A 413 2.60 -10.67 -33.92
C MET A 413 1.24 -10.09 -33.49
N PRO A 414 0.36 -9.72 -34.44
CA PRO A 414 -1.03 -9.41 -34.12
C PRO A 414 -1.80 -10.72 -33.83
N VAL A 415 -1.57 -11.30 -32.66
CA VAL A 415 -1.99 -12.68 -32.31
C VAL A 415 -3.48 -12.88 -32.54
N LEU A 416 -4.32 -11.96 -32.08
CA LEU A 416 -5.78 -12.06 -32.24
C LEU A 416 -6.19 -12.03 -33.70
N GLU A 417 -5.60 -11.15 -34.51
CA GLU A 417 -5.87 -11.05 -35.94
C GLU A 417 -5.37 -12.29 -36.71
N VAL A 418 -4.24 -12.86 -36.30
CA VAL A 418 -3.70 -14.12 -36.83
C VAL A 418 -4.65 -15.29 -36.53
N VAL A 419 -5.10 -15.41 -35.28
CA VAL A 419 -6.03 -16.46 -34.83
C VAL A 419 -7.34 -16.40 -35.63
N LEU A 420 -7.88 -15.20 -35.88
CA LEU A 420 -9.13 -15.02 -36.62
C LEU A 420 -9.07 -15.48 -38.08
N LEU A 421 -7.88 -15.47 -38.66
CA LEU A 421 -7.66 -15.87 -40.05
C LEU A 421 -7.05 -17.27 -40.17
N TRP A 422 -6.79 -17.96 -39.05
CA TRP A 422 -6.06 -19.23 -39.02
C TRP A 422 -6.65 -20.29 -39.96
N ASP A 423 -7.98 -20.47 -39.92
CA ASP A 423 -8.69 -21.47 -40.74
C ASP A 423 -9.18 -20.93 -42.09
N ILE A 424 -9.02 -19.63 -42.33
CA ILE A 424 -9.58 -18.92 -43.48
C ILE A 424 -8.51 -18.63 -44.52
N ASP A 425 -7.25 -18.41 -44.09
CA ASP A 425 -6.19 -17.90 -44.94
C ASP A 425 -4.77 -18.29 -44.51
N ASP A 426 -4.00 -18.86 -45.42
CA ASP A 426 -2.56 -19.15 -45.28
C ASP A 426 -1.71 -17.93 -44.91
N VAL A 427 -2.18 -16.72 -45.23
CA VAL A 427 -1.49 -15.45 -44.90
C VAL A 427 -1.20 -15.35 -43.39
N ALA A 428 -2.15 -15.75 -42.53
CA ALA A 428 -1.97 -15.70 -41.08
C ALA A 428 -0.92 -16.70 -40.60
N LYS A 429 -0.92 -17.92 -41.15
CA LYS A 429 0.07 -18.97 -40.84
C LYS A 429 1.48 -18.54 -41.26
N ARG A 430 1.62 -17.90 -42.43
CA ARG A 430 2.89 -17.33 -42.91
C ARG A 430 3.41 -16.19 -42.03
N GLU A 431 2.54 -15.30 -41.58
CA GLU A 431 2.89 -14.23 -40.62
C GLU A 431 3.39 -14.82 -39.31
N ALA A 432 2.65 -15.78 -38.76
CA ALA A 432 2.97 -16.40 -37.47
C ALA A 432 4.33 -17.13 -37.52
N ALA A 433 4.54 -17.97 -38.54
CA ALA A 433 5.78 -18.71 -38.72
C ALA A 433 7.00 -17.79 -38.89
N LEU A 434 6.89 -16.73 -39.70
CA LEU A 434 7.99 -15.79 -39.94
C LEU A 434 8.31 -14.96 -38.68
N THR A 435 7.27 -14.47 -38.00
CA THR A 435 7.45 -13.66 -36.78
C THR A 435 8.03 -14.48 -35.64
N LEU A 436 7.61 -15.73 -35.44
CA LEU A 436 8.25 -16.64 -34.47
C LEU A 436 9.69 -16.99 -34.86
N GLN A 437 9.98 -17.18 -36.16
CA GLN A 437 11.34 -17.53 -36.58
C GLN A 437 12.37 -16.44 -36.26
N PHE A 438 12.00 -15.16 -36.39
CA PHE A 438 12.90 -14.02 -36.21
C PHE A 438 12.68 -13.25 -34.90
N GLY A 439 11.57 -13.52 -34.20
CA GLY A 439 11.24 -12.93 -32.92
C GLY A 439 12.16 -13.38 -31.80
N ASP A 440 12.23 -12.53 -30.77
CA ASP A 440 12.79 -12.91 -29.49
C ASP A 440 11.78 -13.77 -28.72
N VAL A 441 12.31 -14.70 -27.92
CA VAL A 441 11.50 -15.68 -27.20
C VAL A 441 10.62 -15.02 -26.13
N TYR A 442 11.02 -13.82 -25.68
CA TYR A 442 10.28 -13.01 -24.70
C TYR A 442 9.34 -11.99 -25.33
N SER A 443 9.49 -11.66 -26.61
CA SER A 443 8.71 -10.59 -27.26
C SER A 443 7.55 -11.10 -28.11
N VAL A 444 7.47 -12.40 -28.39
CA VAL A 444 6.46 -13.01 -29.27
C VAL A 444 5.89 -14.24 -28.59
N ASN A 445 4.60 -14.26 -28.25
CA ASN A 445 4.00 -15.33 -27.45
C ASN A 445 3.43 -16.46 -28.31
N LEU A 446 4.18 -17.55 -28.50
CA LEU A 446 3.65 -18.80 -29.05
C LEU A 446 2.54 -19.37 -28.16
N TYR A 447 2.73 -19.31 -26.84
CA TYR A 447 1.73 -19.78 -25.88
C TYR A 447 0.38 -19.08 -26.07
N GLU A 448 0.38 -17.75 -26.20
CA GLU A 448 -0.84 -16.94 -26.37
C GLU A 448 -1.57 -17.30 -27.67
N LEU A 449 -0.82 -17.50 -28.77
CA LEU A 449 -1.38 -17.99 -30.03
C LEU A 449 -2.06 -19.36 -29.86
N LEU A 450 -1.38 -20.32 -29.23
CA LEU A 450 -1.92 -21.65 -28.98
C LEU A 450 -3.16 -21.60 -28.08
N TYR A 451 -3.10 -20.78 -27.03
CA TYR A 451 -4.18 -20.60 -26.06
C TYR A 451 -5.43 -20.02 -26.74
N GLU A 452 -5.28 -18.90 -27.45
CA GLU A 452 -6.38 -18.24 -28.15
C GLU A 452 -7.01 -19.14 -29.23
N CYS A 453 -6.19 -19.86 -29.99
CA CYS A 453 -6.72 -20.82 -30.94
C CYS A 453 -7.45 -21.99 -30.25
N SER A 454 -6.95 -22.48 -29.11
CA SER A 454 -7.59 -23.57 -28.35
C SER A 454 -8.98 -23.17 -27.83
N ILE A 455 -9.14 -21.92 -27.37
CA ILE A 455 -10.45 -21.35 -26.98
C ILE A 455 -11.45 -21.41 -28.15
N ARG A 456 -10.95 -21.27 -29.38
CA ARG A 456 -11.77 -21.27 -30.60
C ARG A 456 -11.96 -22.67 -31.20
N GLY A 457 -11.53 -23.71 -30.49
CA GLY A 457 -11.72 -25.10 -30.90
C GLY A 457 -10.70 -25.62 -31.93
N ILE A 458 -9.62 -24.88 -32.18
CA ILE A 458 -8.50 -25.35 -33.00
C ILE A 458 -7.51 -26.06 -32.07
N GLU A 459 -7.19 -27.33 -32.35
CA GLU A 459 -6.27 -28.10 -31.51
C GLU A 459 -4.83 -27.53 -31.62
N PRO A 460 -4.16 -27.24 -30.48
CA PRO A 460 -2.80 -26.70 -30.47
C PRO A 460 -1.76 -27.52 -31.24
N GLU A 461 -1.90 -28.83 -31.28
CA GLU A 461 -1.02 -29.74 -32.03
C GLU A 461 -1.08 -29.44 -33.54
N GLN A 462 -2.28 -29.18 -34.07
CA GLN A 462 -2.45 -28.82 -35.48
C GLN A 462 -1.76 -27.50 -35.82
N ILE A 463 -1.79 -26.53 -34.91
CA ILE A 463 -1.13 -25.23 -35.08
C ILE A 463 0.38 -25.40 -35.12
N ILE A 464 0.92 -26.26 -34.26
CA ILE A 464 2.35 -26.57 -34.22
C ILE A 464 2.78 -27.23 -35.53
N GLU A 465 2.01 -28.20 -36.04
CA GLU A 465 2.26 -28.85 -37.33
C GLU A 465 2.20 -27.84 -38.49
N ASP A 466 1.20 -26.96 -38.49
CA ASP A 466 1.06 -25.89 -39.46
C ASP A 466 2.30 -24.97 -39.43
N LEU A 467 2.69 -24.46 -38.26
CA LEU A 467 3.84 -23.57 -38.11
C LEU A 467 5.14 -24.20 -38.64
N LEU A 468 5.36 -25.48 -38.36
CA LEU A 468 6.50 -26.24 -38.90
C LEU A 468 6.42 -26.35 -40.43
N SER A 469 5.24 -26.61 -40.99
CA SER A 469 5.03 -26.70 -42.44
C SER A 469 5.25 -25.38 -43.18
N TYR A 470 4.99 -24.24 -42.51
CA TYR A 470 5.21 -22.88 -43.05
C TYR A 470 6.62 -22.34 -42.78
N GLY A 471 7.54 -23.14 -42.22
CA GLY A 471 8.97 -22.84 -42.17
C GLY A 471 9.54 -22.49 -40.80
N LEU A 472 8.74 -22.53 -39.72
CA LEU A 472 9.27 -22.39 -38.36
C LEU A 472 10.26 -23.53 -38.08
N SER A 473 11.48 -23.17 -37.69
CA SER A 473 12.50 -24.17 -37.34
C SER A 473 12.14 -24.90 -36.04
N LYS A 474 12.45 -26.20 -36.02
CA LYS A 474 12.23 -27.06 -34.85
C LYS A 474 12.99 -26.53 -33.62
N GLU A 475 14.19 -26.00 -33.82
CA GLU A 475 15.01 -25.42 -32.75
C GLU A 475 14.31 -24.20 -32.12
N LYS A 476 13.76 -23.29 -32.93
CA LYS A 476 13.01 -22.15 -32.42
C LYS A 476 11.75 -22.57 -31.67
N LEU A 477 11.01 -23.54 -32.21
CA LEU A 477 9.82 -24.09 -31.56
C LEU A 477 10.17 -24.65 -30.16
N ILE A 478 11.28 -25.38 -30.03
CA ILE A 478 11.76 -25.90 -28.75
C ILE A 478 12.12 -24.75 -27.80
N ASP A 479 12.84 -23.74 -28.26
CA ASP A 479 13.22 -22.59 -27.43
C ASP A 479 11.98 -21.85 -26.89
N TYR A 480 10.94 -21.64 -27.70
CA TYR A 480 9.66 -21.10 -27.26
C TYR A 480 8.96 -21.99 -26.25
N SER A 481 8.90 -23.30 -26.52
CA SER A 481 8.25 -24.28 -25.63
C SER A 481 8.91 -24.29 -24.25
N VAL A 482 10.23 -24.21 -24.19
CA VAL A 482 10.99 -24.26 -22.94
C VAL A 482 10.86 -22.96 -22.12
N GLU A 483 11.08 -21.81 -22.76
CA GLU A 483 11.12 -20.53 -22.04
C GLU A 483 9.71 -20.06 -21.66
N GLN A 484 8.74 -20.12 -22.58
CA GLN A 484 7.40 -19.55 -22.33
C GLN A 484 6.58 -20.36 -21.35
N VAL A 485 6.64 -21.69 -21.39
CA VAL A 485 5.87 -22.53 -20.46
C VAL A 485 6.25 -22.26 -19.01
N SER A 486 7.49 -21.85 -18.75
CA SER A 486 7.97 -21.51 -17.40
C SER A 486 7.40 -20.20 -16.84
N HIS A 487 6.83 -19.34 -17.70
CA HIS A 487 6.30 -18.03 -17.32
C HIS A 487 4.80 -18.04 -16.95
N TYR A 488 4.05 -19.09 -17.32
CA TYR A 488 2.62 -19.19 -17.03
C TYR A 488 2.37 -20.17 -15.88
N VAL A 489 1.94 -19.65 -14.72
CA VAL A 489 1.76 -20.41 -13.46
C VAL A 489 0.40 -21.15 -13.40
N GLU A 490 -0.54 -20.81 -14.28
CA GLU A 490 -1.93 -21.32 -14.29
C GLU A 490 -2.07 -22.84 -14.56
N GLU A 491 -3.29 -23.35 -14.30
CA GLU A 491 -3.73 -24.73 -14.55
C GLU A 491 -3.34 -25.22 -15.95
N ARG A 492 -3.10 -26.54 -16.05
CA ARG A 492 -2.62 -27.20 -17.26
C ARG A 492 -3.71 -27.19 -18.34
N ASN A 493 -3.74 -26.15 -19.17
CA ASN A 493 -4.62 -26.06 -20.34
C ASN A 493 -4.01 -26.73 -21.58
N LYS A 494 -4.83 -26.95 -22.62
CA LYS A 494 -4.42 -27.63 -23.88
C LYS A 494 -3.18 -27.01 -24.53
N ALA A 495 -3.05 -25.69 -24.53
CA ALA A 495 -1.89 -24.99 -25.10
C ALA A 495 -0.59 -25.34 -24.35
N LYS A 496 -0.65 -25.35 -23.02
CA LYS A 496 0.46 -25.75 -22.15
C LYS A 496 0.81 -27.23 -22.33
N GLU A 497 -0.19 -28.11 -22.50
CA GLU A 497 0.03 -29.54 -22.75
C GLU A 497 0.78 -29.81 -24.05
N ALA A 498 0.42 -29.13 -25.13
CA ALA A 498 1.09 -29.26 -26.42
C ALA A 498 2.57 -28.87 -26.33
N LEU A 499 2.89 -27.77 -25.63
CA LEU A 499 4.28 -27.36 -25.40
C LEU A 499 5.05 -28.33 -24.49
N VAL A 500 4.43 -28.85 -23.43
CA VAL A 500 5.04 -29.87 -22.56
C VAL A 500 5.32 -31.16 -23.34
N THR A 501 4.44 -31.54 -24.26
CA THR A 501 4.64 -32.71 -25.14
C THR A 501 5.90 -32.56 -26.00
N ILE A 502 6.19 -31.34 -26.49
CA ILE A 502 7.45 -31.05 -27.19
C ILE A 502 8.65 -31.21 -26.25
N ILE A 503 8.56 -30.69 -25.01
CA ILE A 503 9.64 -30.80 -24.02
C ILE A 503 10.00 -32.26 -23.74
N VAL A 504 9.00 -33.11 -23.53
CA VAL A 504 9.21 -34.54 -23.26
C VAL A 504 9.77 -35.25 -24.49
N LYS A 505 9.20 -35.00 -25.68
CA LYS A 505 9.63 -35.65 -26.94
C LYS A 505 11.06 -35.28 -27.34
N GLU A 506 11.47 -34.03 -27.09
CA GLU A 506 12.77 -33.48 -27.51
C GLU A 506 13.77 -33.37 -26.35
N GLN A 507 13.55 -34.12 -25.26
CA GLN A 507 14.34 -34.05 -24.03
C GLN A 507 15.86 -34.16 -24.27
N ALA A 508 16.32 -35.02 -25.18
CA ALA A 508 17.74 -35.20 -25.46
C ALA A 508 18.40 -33.92 -25.99
N TYR A 509 17.72 -33.21 -26.91
CA TYR A 509 18.20 -31.95 -27.49
C TYR A 509 18.16 -30.81 -26.47
N ILE A 510 17.08 -30.74 -25.67
CA ILE A 510 16.94 -29.75 -24.59
C ILE A 510 18.06 -29.92 -23.55
N MET A 511 18.38 -31.16 -23.21
CA MET A 511 19.43 -31.48 -22.24
C MET A 511 20.84 -31.14 -22.73
N GLU A 512 21.12 -31.26 -24.03
CA GLU A 512 22.40 -30.82 -24.61
C GLU A 512 22.60 -29.30 -24.46
N ARG A 513 21.51 -28.55 -24.58
CA ARG A 513 21.50 -27.08 -24.51
C ARG A 513 21.07 -26.53 -23.15
N PHE A 514 20.94 -27.40 -22.14
CA PHE A 514 20.34 -27.07 -20.85
C PHE A 514 20.89 -25.78 -20.25
N ASP A 515 22.23 -25.60 -20.29
CA ASP A 515 22.91 -24.44 -19.72
C ASP A 515 22.56 -23.09 -20.38
N THR A 516 22.03 -23.11 -21.61
CA THR A 516 21.66 -21.91 -22.39
C THR A 516 20.31 -21.30 -21.99
N TYR A 517 19.46 -22.06 -21.30
CA TYR A 517 18.12 -21.62 -20.89
C TYR A 517 18.13 -20.79 -19.60
N SER A 518 17.05 -20.02 -19.38
CA SER A 518 16.82 -19.26 -18.15
C SER A 518 16.74 -20.17 -16.91
N ALA A 519 16.94 -19.59 -15.72
CA ALA A 519 16.89 -20.37 -14.47
C ALA A 519 15.47 -20.90 -14.18
N GLU A 520 14.45 -20.13 -14.56
CA GLU A 520 13.04 -20.49 -14.51
C GLU A 520 12.74 -21.68 -15.42
N ALA A 521 13.15 -21.61 -16.68
CA ALA A 521 12.96 -22.67 -17.66
C ALA A 521 13.67 -23.96 -17.25
N LYS A 522 14.93 -23.87 -16.80
CA LYS A 522 15.69 -25.02 -16.25
C LYS A 522 14.95 -25.73 -15.11
N ALA A 523 14.38 -24.96 -14.17
CA ALA A 523 13.64 -25.53 -13.05
C ALA A 523 12.36 -26.22 -13.52
N TYR A 524 11.66 -25.61 -14.47
CA TYR A 524 10.44 -26.16 -15.04
C TYR A 524 10.71 -27.47 -15.82
N ILE A 525 11.72 -27.48 -16.71
CA ILE A 525 12.13 -28.67 -17.47
C ILE A 525 12.41 -29.84 -16.51
N LEU A 526 13.23 -29.62 -15.48
CA LEU A 526 13.59 -30.69 -14.55
C LEU A 526 12.38 -31.22 -13.77
N ASN A 527 11.42 -30.37 -13.43
CA ASN A 527 10.18 -30.79 -12.77
C ASN A 527 9.32 -31.65 -13.70
N GLU A 528 9.11 -31.25 -14.96
CA GLU A 528 8.28 -32.01 -15.90
C GLU A 528 8.95 -33.33 -16.31
N LEU A 529 10.26 -33.34 -16.59
CA LEU A 529 10.98 -34.57 -16.90
C LEU A 529 11.01 -35.54 -15.70
N ALA A 530 11.08 -35.01 -14.47
CA ALA A 530 10.98 -35.83 -13.26
C ALA A 530 9.58 -36.40 -13.01
N ARG A 531 8.52 -35.82 -13.58
CA ARG A 531 7.17 -36.43 -13.54
C ARG A 531 7.07 -37.62 -14.48
N ASP A 532 7.75 -37.57 -15.63
CA ASP A 532 7.71 -38.62 -16.64
C ASP A 532 8.66 -39.79 -16.31
N ASN A 533 9.94 -39.52 -16.00
CA ASN A 533 10.92 -40.56 -15.68
C ASN A 533 11.97 -40.11 -14.64
N LYS A 534 11.66 -40.33 -13.35
CA LYS A 534 12.56 -39.99 -12.22
C LYS A 534 13.93 -40.65 -12.33
N VAL A 535 14.01 -41.89 -12.79
CA VAL A 535 15.26 -42.67 -12.77
C VAL A 535 16.28 -42.11 -13.76
N GLU A 536 15.83 -41.74 -14.96
CA GLU A 536 16.68 -41.24 -16.03
C GLU A 536 17.21 -39.82 -15.75
N ILE A 537 16.44 -39.00 -15.02
CA ILE A 537 16.82 -37.62 -14.70
C ILE A 537 17.70 -37.47 -13.45
N ARG A 538 17.79 -38.51 -12.58
CA ARG A 538 18.62 -38.51 -11.35
C ARG A 538 20.05 -37.99 -11.56
N PRO A 539 20.84 -38.45 -12.56
CA PRO A 539 22.20 -37.97 -12.76
C PRO A 539 22.27 -36.48 -13.09
N VAL A 540 21.26 -35.97 -13.83
CA VAL A 540 21.15 -34.57 -14.21
C VAL A 540 20.82 -33.71 -12.98
N LEU A 541 19.88 -34.13 -12.13
CA LEU A 541 19.54 -33.45 -10.88
C LEU A 541 20.77 -33.33 -9.97
N ILE A 542 21.49 -34.43 -9.78
CA ILE A 542 22.69 -34.49 -8.93
C ILE A 542 23.79 -33.57 -9.46
N LYS A 543 24.06 -33.59 -10.78
CA LYS A 543 25.05 -32.71 -11.43
C LYS A 543 24.76 -31.22 -11.18
N ASN A 544 23.48 -30.84 -11.10
CA ASN A 544 23.03 -29.45 -10.98
C ASN A 544 22.79 -28.98 -9.53
N LEU A 545 23.11 -29.79 -8.51
CA LEU A 545 23.06 -29.38 -7.10
C LEU A 545 23.94 -28.16 -6.76
N GLY A 546 24.90 -27.83 -7.63
CA GLY A 546 25.82 -26.71 -7.52
C GLY A 546 25.58 -25.57 -8.51
N ASP A 547 24.40 -25.49 -9.12
CA ASP A 547 24.03 -24.40 -10.04
C ASP A 547 24.12 -23.02 -9.37
N SER A 548 24.30 -21.93 -10.13
CA SER A 548 24.39 -20.57 -9.59
C SER A 548 23.03 -20.03 -9.10
N SER A 549 21.91 -20.47 -9.67
CA SER A 549 20.56 -20.06 -9.29
C SER A 549 20.08 -20.72 -7.99
N LYS A 550 19.73 -19.89 -7.00
CA LYS A 550 19.17 -20.38 -5.71
C LYS A 550 17.80 -21.05 -5.90
N LYS A 551 16.99 -20.55 -6.83
CA LYS A 551 15.64 -21.05 -7.13
C LYS A 551 15.71 -22.47 -7.70
N LEU A 552 16.57 -22.67 -8.70
CA LEU A 552 16.82 -23.98 -9.32
C LEU A 552 17.34 -25.00 -8.30
N ARG A 553 18.34 -24.63 -7.48
CA ARG A 553 18.86 -25.50 -6.43
C ARG A 553 17.79 -25.95 -5.43
N LYS A 554 16.86 -25.05 -5.05
CA LYS A 554 15.76 -25.38 -4.15
C LYS A 554 14.83 -26.43 -4.77
N SER A 555 14.43 -26.24 -6.03
CA SER A 555 13.58 -27.20 -6.76
C SER A 555 14.26 -28.57 -6.93
N ILE A 556 15.56 -28.60 -7.25
CA ILE A 556 16.32 -29.85 -7.36
C ILE A 556 16.37 -30.59 -6.02
N VAL A 557 16.63 -29.87 -4.91
CA VAL A 557 16.64 -30.47 -3.57
C VAL A 557 15.27 -31.04 -3.21
N GLU A 558 14.19 -30.34 -3.54
CA GLU A 558 12.83 -30.85 -3.30
C GLU A 558 12.47 -32.10 -4.12
N LEU A 559 12.91 -32.18 -5.38
CA LEU A 559 12.72 -33.37 -6.21
C LEU A 559 13.50 -34.57 -5.66
N LEU A 560 14.76 -34.35 -5.28
CA LEU A 560 15.63 -35.41 -4.76
C LEU A 560 15.27 -35.85 -3.35
N SER A 561 14.76 -34.97 -2.49
CA SER A 561 14.35 -35.35 -1.12
C SER A 561 13.17 -36.33 -1.12
N LYS A 562 12.33 -36.29 -2.17
CA LYS A 562 11.22 -37.22 -2.41
C LYS A 562 11.67 -38.55 -3.05
N ASP A 563 12.94 -38.69 -3.45
CA ASP A 563 13.49 -39.86 -4.13
C ASP A 563 14.55 -40.56 -3.27
N ILE A 564 14.09 -41.42 -2.35
CA ILE A 564 14.95 -42.13 -1.38
C ILE A 564 16.00 -43.02 -2.08
N GLU A 565 15.67 -43.59 -3.25
CA GLU A 565 16.61 -44.41 -4.03
C GLU A 565 17.78 -43.60 -4.61
N ALA A 566 17.64 -42.28 -4.71
CA ALA A 566 18.73 -41.40 -5.12
C ALA A 566 19.81 -41.24 -4.04
N ALA A 567 19.53 -41.64 -2.79
CA ALA A 567 20.41 -41.39 -1.65
C ALA A 567 21.83 -41.95 -1.82
N GLU A 568 21.98 -43.13 -2.44
CA GLU A 568 23.30 -43.70 -2.73
C GLU A 568 24.09 -42.85 -3.73
N TYR A 569 23.43 -42.36 -4.78
CA TYR A 569 24.04 -41.51 -5.79
C TYR A 569 24.36 -40.10 -5.25
N VAL A 570 23.48 -39.56 -4.40
CA VAL A 570 23.68 -38.27 -3.71
C VAL A 570 24.85 -38.35 -2.73
N ALA A 571 25.00 -39.46 -2.01
CA ALA A 571 26.08 -39.65 -1.03
C ALA A 571 27.49 -39.59 -1.66
N VAL A 572 27.64 -39.99 -2.93
CA VAL A 572 28.91 -39.88 -3.67
C VAL A 572 29.40 -38.43 -3.74
N GLU A 573 28.49 -37.46 -3.75
CA GLU A 573 28.80 -36.03 -3.88
C GLU A 573 29.19 -35.33 -2.56
N LEU A 574 29.24 -36.05 -1.43
CA LEU A 574 29.71 -35.50 -0.14
C LEU A 574 31.15 -34.96 -0.22
N ASN A 575 31.95 -35.48 -1.15
CA ASN A 575 33.33 -35.08 -1.38
C ASN A 575 33.51 -34.11 -2.56
N ASN A 576 32.43 -33.55 -3.11
CA ASN A 576 32.49 -32.64 -4.25
C ASN A 576 33.38 -31.41 -3.96
N LYS A 577 34.12 -30.90 -4.96
CA LYS A 577 35.00 -29.73 -4.82
C LYS A 577 34.25 -28.45 -4.40
N LYS A 578 33.00 -28.28 -4.85
CA LYS A 578 32.18 -27.08 -4.56
C LYS A 578 31.50 -27.19 -3.20
N LYS A 579 31.73 -26.20 -2.31
CA LYS A 579 31.09 -26.13 -0.97
C LYS A 579 29.56 -26.17 -1.03
N ILE A 580 28.96 -25.48 -2.00
CA ILE A 580 27.50 -25.41 -2.13
C ILE A 580 26.87 -26.77 -2.47
N VAL A 581 27.57 -27.62 -3.23
CA VAL A 581 27.13 -28.99 -3.54
C VAL A 581 27.15 -29.81 -2.26
N ARG A 582 28.26 -29.79 -1.51
CA ARG A 582 28.40 -30.51 -0.23
C ARG A 582 27.31 -30.11 0.77
N GLU A 583 27.00 -28.82 0.87
CA GLU A 583 25.93 -28.35 1.75
C GLU A 583 24.55 -28.90 1.36
N ASN A 584 24.21 -28.90 0.07
CA ASN A 584 22.91 -29.43 -0.39
C ASN A 584 22.83 -30.95 -0.24
N VAL A 585 23.92 -31.67 -0.50
CA VAL A 585 24.02 -33.11 -0.29
C VAL A 585 23.81 -33.47 1.19
N MET A 586 24.48 -32.77 2.12
CA MET A 586 24.31 -33.01 3.56
C MET A 586 22.87 -32.80 4.03
N LYS A 587 22.18 -31.78 3.51
CA LYS A 587 20.74 -31.57 3.80
C LYS A 587 19.90 -32.74 3.31
N LEU A 588 20.07 -33.15 2.05
CA LEU A 588 19.31 -34.27 1.46
C LEU A 588 19.51 -35.57 2.24
N LEU A 589 20.75 -35.88 2.61
CA LEU A 589 21.09 -37.10 3.34
C LEU A 589 20.49 -37.14 4.75
N ILE A 590 20.45 -36.00 5.45
CA ILE A 590 19.77 -35.88 6.75
C ILE A 590 18.24 -35.98 6.56
N GLU A 591 17.69 -35.37 5.50
CA GLU A 591 16.26 -35.33 5.21
C GLU A 591 15.68 -36.71 4.87
N TYR A 592 16.48 -37.62 4.30
CA TYR A 592 16.08 -39.02 4.09
C TYR A 592 15.83 -39.79 5.40
N LYS A 593 16.33 -39.30 6.55
CA LYS A 593 16.15 -39.91 7.89
C LYS A 593 16.62 -41.37 7.96
N ILE A 594 17.70 -41.71 7.26
CA ILE A 594 18.32 -43.02 7.29
C ILE A 594 19.66 -42.92 8.03
N GLU A 595 19.79 -43.70 9.10
CA GLU A 595 20.94 -43.68 10.03
C GLU A 595 22.29 -43.78 9.32
N LYS A 596 22.44 -44.71 8.37
CA LYS A 596 23.64 -44.87 7.51
C LYS A 596 24.10 -43.55 6.86
N TYR A 597 23.18 -42.72 6.37
CA TYR A 597 23.55 -41.47 5.70
C TYR A 597 23.80 -40.33 6.69
N THR A 598 23.14 -40.35 7.84
CA THR A 598 23.43 -39.42 8.94
C THR A 598 24.86 -39.63 9.48
N GLU A 599 25.30 -40.87 9.65
CA GLU A 599 26.67 -41.21 10.03
C GLU A 599 27.69 -40.74 8.99
N LEU A 600 27.41 -40.93 7.69
CA LEU A 600 28.27 -40.44 6.61
C LEU A 600 28.39 -38.90 6.60
N VAL A 601 27.31 -38.18 6.96
CA VAL A 601 27.35 -36.72 7.12
C VAL A 601 28.19 -36.33 8.33
N GLN A 602 28.06 -37.02 9.47
CA GLN A 602 28.88 -36.79 10.65
C GLN A 602 30.38 -37.00 10.36
N GLU A 603 30.74 -38.07 9.66
CA GLU A 603 32.12 -38.33 9.23
C GLU A 603 32.61 -37.23 8.27
N ALA A 604 31.80 -36.84 7.28
CA ALA A 604 32.16 -35.79 6.34
C ALA A 604 32.36 -34.41 7.02
N LEU A 605 31.66 -34.13 8.12
CA LEU A 605 31.80 -32.88 8.89
C LEU A 605 33.09 -32.82 9.72
N GLN A 606 33.73 -33.96 10.02
CA GLN A 606 35.04 -34.01 10.69
C GLN A 606 36.19 -33.58 9.77
N ASP A 607 35.99 -33.57 8.44
CA ASP A 607 36.98 -33.10 7.47
C ASP A 607 37.16 -31.58 7.57
N LYS A 608 38.43 -31.13 7.65
CA LYS A 608 38.81 -29.71 7.67
C LYS A 608 38.17 -28.89 6.53
N LYS A 609 37.91 -29.50 5.36
CA LYS A 609 37.26 -28.83 4.21
C LYS A 609 35.80 -28.44 4.47
N ASN A 610 35.18 -28.99 5.52
CA ASN A 610 33.79 -28.79 5.92
C ASN A 610 33.62 -28.08 7.27
N ALA A 611 34.70 -27.56 7.87
CA ALA A 611 34.66 -26.89 9.18
C ALA A 611 33.59 -25.77 9.26
N SER A 612 33.48 -24.94 8.22
CA SER A 612 32.44 -23.89 8.13
C SER A 612 31.00 -24.39 7.95
N LEU A 613 30.79 -25.69 7.70
CA LEU A 613 29.49 -26.35 7.65
C LEU A 613 29.17 -27.08 8.96
N ALA A 614 30.18 -27.48 9.74
CA ALA A 614 29.99 -28.19 11.00
C ALA A 614 29.13 -27.40 11.99
N GLU A 615 29.41 -26.11 12.20
CA GLU A 615 28.56 -25.23 13.03
C GLU A 615 27.10 -25.17 12.54
N LYS A 616 26.89 -25.23 11.22
CA LYS A 616 25.57 -25.11 10.61
C LYS A 616 24.73 -26.39 10.77
N PHE A 617 25.37 -27.56 10.77
CA PHE A 617 24.70 -28.85 10.86
C PHE A 617 24.75 -29.46 12.27
N ALA A 618 25.54 -28.91 13.20
CA ALA A 618 25.58 -29.31 14.61
C ALA A 618 24.17 -29.44 15.25
N PRO A 619 23.27 -28.42 15.17
CA PRO A 619 21.94 -28.54 15.77
C PRO A 619 21.04 -29.58 15.08
N LEU A 620 21.38 -30.02 13.87
CA LEU A 620 20.65 -31.06 13.14
C LEU A 620 21.16 -32.48 13.47
N LEU A 621 22.26 -32.60 14.23
CA LEU A 621 22.99 -33.85 14.47
C LEU A 621 23.14 -34.20 15.96
N GLU A 622 22.82 -33.31 16.90
CA GLU A 622 23.05 -33.56 18.32
C GLU A 622 21.99 -34.47 18.97
N THR A 623 22.47 -35.64 19.40
CA THR A 623 22.00 -36.37 20.57
C THR A 623 23.14 -36.30 21.61
N GLU A 624 22.89 -35.62 22.74
CA GLU A 624 23.64 -35.57 24.01
C GLU A 624 25.16 -35.22 23.99
N ARG A 625 25.54 -34.11 24.64
CA ARG A 625 26.95 -33.79 25.00
C ARG A 625 27.14 -33.44 26.48
N SER A 626 28.24 -33.97 27.03
CA SER A 626 28.74 -33.83 28.40
C SER A 626 29.70 -32.65 28.59
N ALA A 627 29.67 -32.05 29.78
CA ALA A 627 30.41 -30.84 30.19
C ALA A 627 31.94 -30.90 30.01
N GLU A 628 32.49 -29.98 29.19
CA GLU A 628 33.93 -29.63 29.14
C GLU A 628 34.29 -28.59 30.22
N ASN A 629 35.58 -28.54 30.59
CA ASN A 629 36.15 -27.63 31.60
C ASN A 629 36.26 -26.18 31.05
N ILE A 630 35.72 -25.18 31.76
CA ILE A 630 35.48 -23.80 31.27
C ILE A 630 36.77 -23.09 30.80
N GLU A 631 37.90 -23.35 31.44
CA GLU A 631 39.19 -22.72 31.11
C GLU A 631 39.74 -23.17 29.74
N GLU A 632 39.58 -24.45 29.39
CA GLU A 632 40.01 -24.98 28.10
C GLU A 632 39.13 -24.44 26.96
N LEU A 633 37.82 -24.30 27.23
CA LEU A 633 36.86 -23.68 26.33
C LEU A 633 37.18 -22.20 26.08
N CYS A 634 37.52 -21.43 27.11
CA CYS A 634 37.93 -20.02 26.98
C CYS A 634 39.20 -19.87 26.12
N GLY A 635 40.19 -20.75 26.31
CA GLY A 635 41.43 -20.77 25.51
C GLY A 635 41.21 -21.05 24.02
N ARG A 636 40.22 -21.89 23.67
CA ARG A 636 39.82 -22.15 22.27
C ARG A 636 39.10 -20.95 21.63
N ILE A 637 38.30 -20.22 22.42
CA ILE A 637 37.51 -19.07 21.94
C ILE A 637 38.41 -17.87 21.63
N VAL A 638 39.36 -17.56 22.52
CA VAL A 638 40.21 -16.35 22.46
C VAL A 638 41.55 -16.67 21.82
N THR A 639 41.57 -16.80 20.49
CA THR A 639 42.83 -16.81 19.73
C THR A 639 43.55 -15.45 19.85
N GLU A 640 44.88 -15.43 19.70
CA GLU A 640 45.69 -14.20 19.77
C GLU A 640 45.18 -13.07 18.84
N GLN A 641 44.73 -13.42 17.63
CA GLN A 641 44.14 -12.47 16.69
C GLN A 641 42.82 -11.86 17.21
N LYS A 642 41.95 -12.66 17.83
CA LYS A 642 40.69 -12.20 18.44
C LYS A 642 40.96 -11.35 19.68
N ARG A 643 41.95 -11.73 20.49
CA ARG A 643 42.39 -10.96 21.67
C ARG A 643 42.78 -9.53 21.26
N ASN A 644 43.63 -9.40 20.24
CA ASN A 644 44.08 -8.10 19.74
C ASN A 644 42.91 -7.27 19.17
N SER A 645 41.96 -7.90 18.48
CA SER A 645 40.78 -7.21 17.95
C SER A 645 39.84 -6.69 19.04
N LEU A 646 39.71 -7.43 20.16
CA LEU A 646 38.90 -7.00 21.30
C LEU A 646 39.58 -5.87 22.07
N LEU A 647 40.89 -5.98 22.30
CA LEU A 647 41.64 -4.92 23.00
C LEU A 647 41.66 -3.61 22.20
N GLN A 648 41.68 -3.66 20.86
CA GLN A 648 41.49 -2.45 20.05
C GLN A 648 40.13 -1.77 20.25
N LEU A 649 39.10 -2.53 20.65
CA LEU A 649 37.76 -1.99 20.93
C LEU A 649 37.62 -1.51 22.38
N ILE A 650 38.17 -2.26 23.34
CA ILE A 650 37.97 -2.05 24.78
C ILE A 650 39.03 -1.09 25.35
N GLY A 651 40.19 -0.97 24.70
CA GLY A 651 41.34 -0.19 25.16
C GLY A 651 42.30 -1.04 25.99
N ASP A 652 41.87 -1.40 27.21
CA ASP A 652 42.67 -2.15 28.18
C ASP A 652 42.09 -3.54 28.49
N GLU A 653 42.88 -4.39 29.15
CA GLU A 653 42.41 -5.70 29.61
C GLU A 653 41.34 -5.54 30.71
N PRO A 654 40.17 -6.18 30.58
CA PRO A 654 39.06 -6.02 31.52
C PRO A 654 39.42 -6.54 32.91
N GLN A 655 39.37 -5.65 33.91
CA GLN A 655 39.70 -5.96 35.31
C GLN A 655 38.44 -6.45 36.05
N ILE A 656 37.97 -7.66 35.74
CA ILE A 656 36.74 -8.24 36.29
C ILE A 656 37.09 -9.27 37.35
N ARG A 657 36.48 -9.17 38.54
CA ARG A 657 36.68 -10.16 39.62
C ARG A 657 35.94 -11.47 39.36
N LEU A 658 36.40 -12.56 39.98
CA LEU A 658 35.65 -13.81 40.04
C LEU A 658 34.40 -13.67 40.93
N ARG A 659 33.34 -14.43 40.65
CA ARG A 659 32.02 -14.25 41.28
C ARG A 659 32.00 -14.34 42.81
N HIS A 660 32.84 -15.21 43.38
CA HIS A 660 32.91 -15.47 44.82
C HIS A 660 34.27 -15.12 45.44
N SER A 661 35.10 -14.34 44.74
CA SER A 661 36.42 -13.91 45.22
C SER A 661 36.65 -12.43 44.91
N ASN A 662 37.55 -11.80 45.66
CA ASN A 662 38.03 -10.45 45.33
C ASN A 662 39.23 -10.48 44.35
N GLU A 663 39.64 -11.67 43.92
CA GLU A 663 40.68 -11.86 42.90
C GLU A 663 40.16 -11.52 41.49
N ILE A 664 41.01 -10.87 40.71
CA ILE A 664 40.76 -10.55 39.29
C ILE A 664 40.92 -11.83 38.47
N ALA A 665 39.93 -12.12 37.62
CA ALA A 665 39.94 -13.28 36.74
C ALA A 665 41.05 -13.14 35.67
N ASP A 666 41.60 -14.27 35.21
CA ASP A 666 42.48 -14.27 34.03
C ASP A 666 41.74 -13.61 32.87
N ALA A 667 42.34 -12.59 32.24
CA ALA A 667 41.73 -11.78 31.19
C ALA A 667 41.18 -12.60 30.01
N THR A 668 41.67 -13.83 29.80
CA THR A 668 41.15 -14.76 28.79
C THR A 668 39.69 -15.12 29.03
N ILE A 669 39.26 -15.24 30.30
CA ILE A 669 37.88 -15.60 30.68
C ILE A 669 36.87 -14.49 30.32
N PRO A 670 37.02 -13.23 30.80
CA PRO A 670 36.11 -12.15 30.41
C PRO A 670 36.21 -11.80 28.93
N LEU A 671 37.39 -11.93 28.29
CA LEU A 671 37.50 -11.74 26.83
C LEU A 671 36.76 -12.85 26.06
N ALA A 672 36.77 -14.10 26.53
CA ALA A 672 36.00 -15.18 25.92
C ALA A 672 34.50 -14.90 26.00
N TYR A 673 34.04 -14.44 27.17
CA TYR A 673 32.65 -14.03 27.38
C TYR A 673 32.22 -12.92 26.42
N LEU A 674 32.99 -11.83 26.35
CA LEU A 674 32.69 -10.69 25.46
C LEU A 674 32.73 -11.09 23.98
N GLN A 675 33.70 -11.93 23.58
CA GLN A 675 33.88 -12.37 22.20
C GLN A 675 32.67 -13.13 21.66
N GLN A 676 32.01 -13.93 22.50
CA GLN A 676 30.83 -14.71 22.12
C GLN A 676 29.67 -13.83 21.68
N TYR A 677 29.56 -12.63 22.24
CA TYR A 677 28.49 -11.69 21.90
C TYR A 677 28.90 -10.68 20.82
N ILE A 678 30.09 -10.05 20.93
CA ILE A 678 30.48 -8.92 20.06
C ILE A 678 30.58 -9.29 18.58
N SER A 679 31.01 -10.52 18.27
CA SER A 679 31.19 -10.98 16.88
C SER A 679 29.93 -11.55 16.25
N ASP A 680 28.85 -11.68 17.03
CA ASP A 680 27.56 -12.15 16.51
C ASP A 680 26.65 -10.96 16.18
N SER A 681 25.85 -11.18 15.16
CA SER A 681 24.90 -10.22 14.63
C SER A 681 23.46 -10.48 15.12
N VAL A 682 23.23 -11.59 15.84
CA VAL A 682 21.97 -12.00 16.47
C VAL A 682 21.93 -11.50 17.93
N ILE A 683 20.78 -10.96 18.34
CA ILE A 683 20.56 -10.43 19.69
C ILE A 683 19.80 -11.46 20.53
N GLU A 684 20.54 -12.25 21.31
CA GLU A 684 20.00 -13.29 22.18
C GLU A 684 20.95 -13.60 23.35
N LYS A 685 20.48 -14.36 24.34
CA LYS A 685 21.32 -14.96 25.38
C LYS A 685 21.87 -16.28 24.86
N LYS A 686 23.17 -16.55 25.09
CA LYS A 686 23.85 -17.77 24.65
C LYS A 686 24.21 -18.64 25.84
N GLU A 687 23.72 -19.87 25.88
CA GLU A 687 23.93 -20.78 27.02
C GLU A 687 25.42 -21.01 27.34
N GLU A 688 26.25 -21.23 26.32
CA GLU A 688 27.70 -21.40 26.48
C GLU A 688 28.39 -20.15 27.04
N ALA A 689 27.94 -18.95 26.64
CA ALA A 689 28.49 -17.71 27.16
C ALA A 689 28.04 -17.48 28.61
N GLU A 690 26.80 -17.78 28.95
CA GLU A 690 26.31 -17.66 30.33
C GLU A 690 27.02 -18.61 31.29
N ALA A 691 27.44 -19.80 30.83
CA ALA A 691 28.30 -20.68 31.61
C ALA A 691 29.64 -20.01 31.98
N ILE A 692 30.30 -19.32 31.03
CA ILE A 692 31.52 -18.53 31.29
C ILE A 692 31.20 -17.35 32.22
N GLY A 693 30.16 -16.57 31.90
CA GLY A 693 29.76 -15.38 32.66
C GLY A 693 29.40 -15.69 34.11
N SER A 694 28.89 -16.89 34.39
CA SER A 694 28.55 -17.34 35.74
C SER A 694 29.74 -17.42 36.71
N THR A 695 30.97 -17.40 36.19
CA THR A 695 32.23 -17.40 36.97
C THR A 695 32.72 -16.00 37.33
N LEU A 696 32.17 -14.96 36.71
CA LEU A 696 32.60 -13.56 36.82
C LEU A 696 31.68 -12.74 37.73
N ASN A 697 32.20 -11.65 38.28
CA ASN A 697 31.44 -10.72 39.12
C ASN A 697 30.46 -9.90 38.26
N GLU A 698 29.18 -9.94 38.63
CA GLU A 698 28.08 -9.32 37.87
C GLU A 698 28.15 -7.78 37.84
N GLN A 699 28.62 -7.14 38.92
CA GLN A 699 28.73 -5.69 39.00
C GLN A 699 29.89 -5.17 38.15
N ASP A 700 31.04 -5.84 38.21
CA ASP A 700 32.21 -5.50 37.39
C ASP A 700 31.91 -5.72 35.88
N LEU A 701 31.17 -6.79 35.54
CA LEU A 701 30.69 -7.04 34.18
C LEU A 701 29.77 -5.93 33.68
N LYS A 702 28.84 -5.47 34.53
CA LYS A 702 27.94 -4.37 34.19
C LYS A 702 28.69 -3.08 33.89
N GLU A 703 29.67 -2.71 34.72
CA GLU A 703 30.50 -1.53 34.53
C GLU A 703 31.32 -1.63 33.23
N CYS A 704 31.96 -2.78 32.99
CA CYS A 704 32.70 -3.06 31.77
C CYS A 704 31.81 -2.97 30.51
N VAL A 705 30.61 -3.57 30.54
CA VAL A 705 29.66 -3.51 29.42
C VAL A 705 29.19 -2.08 29.16
N GLN A 706 28.98 -1.28 30.21
CA GLN A 706 28.60 0.12 30.06
C GLN A 706 29.70 0.94 29.38
N GLU A 707 30.97 0.73 29.75
CA GLU A 707 32.12 1.38 29.10
C GLU A 707 32.26 0.96 27.63
N ILE A 708 32.17 -0.34 27.34
CA ILE A 708 32.21 -0.87 25.97
C ILE A 708 31.11 -0.26 25.11
N TYR A 709 29.89 -0.15 25.66
CA TYR A 709 28.78 0.48 24.96
C TYR A 709 29.05 1.95 24.65
N GLN A 710 29.56 2.74 25.61
CA GLN A 710 29.88 4.15 25.39
C GLN A 710 30.98 4.32 24.32
N THR A 711 32.02 3.49 24.38
CA THR A 711 33.09 3.48 23.37
C THR A 711 32.54 3.13 22.00
N TRP A 712 31.69 2.11 21.89
CA TRP A 712 31.05 1.73 20.61
C TRP A 712 30.15 2.84 20.05
N ILE A 713 29.36 3.51 20.90
CA ILE A 713 28.55 4.68 20.50
C ILE A 713 29.44 5.81 20.00
N SER A 714 30.56 6.09 20.68
CA SER A 714 31.53 7.12 20.26
C SER A 714 32.19 6.82 18.90
N GLN A 715 32.24 5.54 18.51
CA GLN A 715 32.72 5.04 17.21
C GLN A 715 31.58 4.89 16.18
N ASP A 716 30.53 5.70 16.31
CA ASP A 716 29.35 5.73 15.43
C ASP A 716 28.57 4.40 15.36
N ALA A 717 28.65 3.58 16.40
CA ALA A 717 27.89 2.34 16.55
C ALA A 717 28.01 1.38 15.34
N ASP A 718 29.25 1.01 14.97
CA ASP A 718 29.53 0.08 13.85
C ASP A 718 28.61 -1.16 13.89
N VAL A 719 27.87 -1.36 12.79
CA VAL A 719 26.88 -2.43 12.60
C VAL A 719 27.50 -3.82 12.76
N LYS A 720 28.79 -3.99 12.45
CA LYS A 720 29.49 -5.28 12.59
C LYS A 720 29.68 -5.70 14.05
N LYS A 721 29.62 -4.76 14.99
CA LYS A 721 29.81 -4.97 16.44
C LYS A 721 28.50 -4.83 17.22
N ARG A 722 27.34 -4.91 16.53
CA ARG A 722 26.03 -4.70 17.16
C ARG A 722 25.67 -5.74 18.23
N GLY A 723 26.36 -6.86 18.31
CA GLY A 723 26.22 -7.85 19.38
C GLY A 723 26.54 -7.31 20.79
N ILE A 724 27.20 -6.14 20.89
CA ILE A 724 27.32 -5.39 22.16
C ILE A 724 25.95 -5.10 22.79
N LEU A 725 24.90 -4.94 21.97
CA LEU A 725 23.54 -4.74 22.46
C LEU A 725 23.03 -5.94 23.26
N SER A 726 23.42 -7.18 22.95
CA SER A 726 23.06 -8.36 23.74
C SER A 726 23.58 -8.23 25.16
N LEU A 727 24.88 -7.91 25.31
CA LEU A 727 25.51 -7.65 26.60
C LEU A 727 24.84 -6.50 27.34
N TYR A 728 24.61 -5.38 26.66
CA TYR A 728 23.96 -4.21 27.27
C TYR A 728 22.56 -4.56 27.78
N GLY A 729 21.79 -5.33 27.01
CA GLY A 729 20.46 -5.81 27.38
C GLY A 729 20.49 -6.67 28.64
N ILE A 730 21.38 -7.66 28.70
CA ILE A 730 21.50 -8.61 29.82
C ILE A 730 21.79 -7.90 31.15
N TYR A 731 22.72 -6.94 31.16
CA TYR A 731 23.16 -6.23 32.39
C TYR A 731 22.46 -4.88 32.62
N SER A 732 21.44 -4.55 31.82
CA SER A 732 20.75 -3.25 31.92
C SER A 732 19.89 -3.13 33.18
N ASP A 733 20.07 -2.03 33.90
CA ASP A 733 19.15 -1.55 34.94
C ASP A 733 18.19 -0.46 34.40
N ASP A 734 17.32 0.05 35.25
CA ASP A 734 16.33 1.08 34.88
C ASP A 734 16.98 2.35 34.26
N LYS A 735 18.19 2.72 34.70
CA LYS A 735 18.91 3.88 34.18
C LYS A 735 19.48 3.60 32.78
N MET A 736 20.09 2.43 32.59
CA MET A 736 20.60 1.96 31.29
C MET A 736 19.47 1.79 30.27
N VAL A 737 18.31 1.28 30.69
CA VAL A 737 17.10 1.20 29.87
C VAL A 737 16.67 2.59 29.39
N GLY A 738 16.69 3.59 30.28
CA GLY A 738 16.39 4.98 29.93
C GLY A 738 17.33 5.55 28.86
N ILE A 739 18.63 5.26 28.96
CA ILE A 739 19.65 5.67 27.99
C ILE A 739 19.41 5.00 26.64
N LEU A 740 19.22 3.68 26.62
CA LEU A 740 19.00 2.93 25.37
C LEU A 740 17.71 3.34 24.67
N LYS A 741 16.64 3.63 25.43
CA LYS A 741 15.38 4.16 24.88
C LYS A 741 15.59 5.48 24.14
N LYS A 742 16.36 6.41 24.70
CA LYS A 742 16.70 7.67 24.02
C LYS A 742 17.53 7.41 22.77
N GLN A 743 18.48 6.48 22.82
CA GLN A 743 19.30 6.12 21.67
C GLN A 743 18.49 5.48 20.53
N ILE A 744 17.48 4.67 20.86
CA ILE A 744 16.54 4.09 19.88
C ILE A 744 15.83 5.22 19.11
N ASP A 745 15.37 6.26 19.80
CA ASP A 745 14.72 7.40 19.16
C ASP A 745 15.68 8.17 18.23
N GLU A 746 16.94 8.37 18.65
CA GLU A 746 17.98 9.00 17.83
C GLU A 746 18.30 8.17 16.58
N TRP A 747 18.51 6.86 16.70
CA TRP A 747 18.77 5.99 15.54
C TRP A 747 17.62 5.95 14.55
N VAL A 748 16.38 6.09 15.01
CA VAL A 748 15.21 6.17 14.11
C VAL A 748 15.19 7.49 13.34
N LEU A 749 15.58 8.60 13.98
CA LEU A 749 15.72 9.90 13.31
C LEU A 749 16.85 9.89 12.28
N ASP A 750 17.95 9.19 12.57
CA ASP A 750 19.10 9.04 11.68
C ASP A 750 18.94 7.94 10.62
N MET A 751 17.71 7.43 10.42
CA MET A 751 17.39 6.37 9.43
C MET A 751 18.12 5.03 9.67
N ARG A 752 18.62 4.77 10.88
CA ARG A 752 19.29 3.53 11.31
C ARG A 752 18.31 2.52 11.94
N GLY A 753 17.18 2.30 11.27
CA GLY A 753 16.05 1.51 11.79
C GLY A 753 16.36 0.06 12.20
N LYS A 754 17.36 -0.58 11.57
CA LYS A 754 17.79 -1.94 11.91
C LYS A 754 18.48 -2.02 13.28
N ILE A 755 19.39 -1.08 13.58
CA ILE A 755 20.08 -1.03 14.87
C ILE A 755 19.08 -0.68 15.97
N ALA A 756 18.15 0.25 15.69
CA ALA A 756 17.06 0.56 16.61
C ALA A 756 16.19 -0.67 16.93
N ALA A 757 15.88 -1.51 15.93
CA ALA A 757 15.15 -2.76 16.14
C ALA A 757 15.96 -3.78 16.96
N ASP A 758 17.26 -3.92 16.71
CA ASP A 758 18.15 -4.81 17.48
C ASP A 758 18.30 -4.34 18.94
N ALA A 759 18.33 -3.02 19.18
CA ALA A 759 18.34 -2.45 20.52
C ALA A 759 17.03 -2.70 21.30
N VAL A 760 15.90 -2.76 20.59
CA VAL A 760 14.62 -3.15 21.20
C VAL A 760 14.64 -4.63 21.59
N ARG A 761 15.23 -5.49 20.77
CA ARG A 761 15.44 -6.92 21.13
C ARG A 761 16.33 -7.05 22.35
N ALA A 762 17.38 -6.22 22.44
CA ALA A 762 18.24 -6.19 23.61
C ALA A 762 17.50 -5.79 24.90
N LEU A 763 16.58 -4.83 24.84
CA LEU A 763 15.70 -4.53 25.98
C LEU A 763 14.91 -5.77 26.43
N GLY A 764 14.55 -6.68 25.50
CA GLY A 764 13.87 -7.93 25.82
C GLY A 764 14.70 -8.93 26.63
N LEU A 765 16.04 -8.78 26.61
CA LEU A 765 16.96 -9.58 27.42
C LEU A 765 17.12 -9.04 28.85
N SER A 766 16.65 -7.81 29.11
CA SER A 766 16.73 -7.14 30.40
C SER A 766 15.80 -7.77 31.43
N SER A 767 16.24 -7.84 32.67
CA SER A 767 15.41 -8.18 33.83
C SER A 767 14.58 -7.00 34.35
N SER A 768 14.82 -5.78 33.86
CA SER A 768 14.12 -4.56 34.30
C SER A 768 12.64 -4.58 33.89
N LYS A 769 11.76 -4.29 34.86
CA LYS A 769 10.32 -4.05 34.59
C LYS A 769 10.12 -2.85 33.66
N LEU A 770 10.97 -1.83 33.77
CA LEU A 770 10.95 -0.63 32.94
C LEU A 770 11.29 -0.94 31.48
N ALA A 771 12.16 -1.94 31.22
CA ALA A 771 12.44 -2.43 29.88
C ALA A 771 11.20 -3.05 29.25
N LEU A 772 10.55 -3.99 29.93
CA LEU A 772 9.31 -4.62 29.43
C LEU A 772 8.19 -3.62 29.20
N MET A 773 8.01 -2.65 30.11
CA MET A 773 7.04 -1.56 29.93
C MET A 773 7.36 -0.68 28.71
N SER A 774 8.65 -0.45 28.44
CA SER A 774 9.11 0.33 27.29
C SER A 774 8.88 -0.42 25.97
N ILE A 775 9.21 -1.71 25.93
CA ILE A 775 8.93 -2.58 24.78
C ILE A 775 7.43 -2.64 24.52
N HIS A 776 6.62 -2.82 25.57
CA HIS A 776 5.16 -2.80 25.48
C HIS A 776 4.65 -1.49 24.86
N ALA A 777 5.09 -0.33 25.36
CA ALA A 777 4.73 0.95 24.76
C ALA A 777 5.16 1.06 23.29
N MET A 778 6.33 0.53 22.93
CA MET A 778 6.84 0.56 21.56
C MET A 778 6.05 -0.34 20.60
N ALA A 779 5.61 -1.52 21.05
CA ALA A 779 4.85 -2.47 20.24
C ALA A 779 3.51 -1.91 19.73
N PHE A 780 2.91 -0.97 20.48
CA PHE A 780 1.61 -0.39 20.13
C PHE A 780 1.69 1.00 19.49
N LYS A 781 2.54 1.90 20.03
CA LYS A 781 2.48 3.33 19.69
C LYS A 781 3.65 3.83 18.84
N TYR A 782 4.69 3.01 18.65
CA TYR A 782 5.90 3.49 17.99
C TYR A 782 5.71 3.67 16.49
N LYS A 783 6.02 4.83 15.94
CA LYS A 783 5.73 5.16 14.53
C LYS A 783 6.52 4.29 13.54
N HIS A 784 7.79 3.99 13.84
CA HIS A 784 8.66 3.23 12.96
C HIS A 784 8.33 1.73 12.96
N LYS A 785 8.04 1.15 11.78
CA LYS A 785 7.52 -0.22 11.63
C LYS A 785 8.49 -1.30 12.14
N GLN A 786 9.78 -1.19 11.84
CA GLN A 786 10.77 -2.21 12.25
C GLN A 786 10.93 -2.28 13.77
N VAL A 787 10.94 -1.12 14.44
CA VAL A 787 11.01 -1.03 15.91
C VAL A 787 9.75 -1.61 16.53
N ARG A 788 8.58 -1.29 15.97
CA ARG A 788 7.29 -1.82 16.44
C ARG A 788 7.23 -3.35 16.31
N ASN A 789 7.70 -3.91 15.20
CA ASN A 789 7.72 -5.36 15.00
C ASN A 789 8.71 -6.06 15.93
N ALA A 790 9.92 -5.52 16.08
CA ALA A 790 10.90 -6.04 17.02
C ALA A 790 10.39 -6.01 18.47
N ALA A 791 9.63 -4.97 18.83
CA ALA A 791 8.99 -4.89 20.14
C ALA A 791 7.93 -5.97 20.36
N LYS A 792 7.12 -6.28 19.34
CA LYS A 792 6.15 -7.38 19.40
C LYS A 792 6.83 -8.75 19.54
N GLU A 793 7.88 -9.00 18.75
CA GLU A 793 8.70 -10.21 18.85
C GLU A 793 9.29 -10.36 20.27
N ALA A 794 9.83 -9.27 20.83
CA ALA A 794 10.42 -9.28 22.17
C ALA A 794 9.38 -9.55 23.28
N LEU A 795 8.15 -9.03 23.18
CA LEU A 795 7.08 -9.35 24.13
C LEU A 795 6.66 -10.81 24.04
N SER A 796 6.51 -11.35 22.83
CA SER A 796 6.17 -12.76 22.62
C SER A 796 7.20 -13.68 23.26
N LEU A 797 8.48 -13.38 23.06
CA LEU A 797 9.57 -14.12 23.69
C LEU A 797 9.53 -13.98 25.22
N ALA A 798 9.35 -12.76 25.73
CA ALA A 798 9.30 -12.49 27.16
C ALA A 798 8.15 -13.21 27.88
N ALA A 799 7.02 -13.40 27.21
CA ALA A 799 5.87 -14.17 27.72
C ALA A 799 6.18 -15.67 27.75
N LYS A 800 6.70 -16.22 26.63
CA LYS A 800 7.12 -17.62 26.53
C LYS A 800 8.14 -18.01 27.60
N THR A 801 9.16 -17.18 27.83
CA THR A 801 10.19 -17.43 28.86
C THR A 801 9.60 -17.48 30.27
N ARG A 802 8.51 -16.74 30.51
CA ARG A 802 7.81 -16.71 31.81
C ARG A 802 6.73 -17.78 31.94
N SER A 803 6.52 -18.60 30.90
CA SER A 803 5.42 -19.58 30.84
C SER A 803 4.05 -18.97 31.10
N ILE A 804 3.87 -17.71 30.68
CA ILE A 804 2.58 -17.00 30.71
C ILE A 804 2.21 -16.61 29.28
N THR A 805 0.94 -16.33 29.07
CA THR A 805 0.46 -15.80 27.80
C THR A 805 0.93 -14.35 27.60
N GLU A 806 1.06 -13.89 26.35
CA GLU A 806 1.34 -12.47 26.04
C GLU A 806 0.32 -11.56 26.73
N GLU A 807 -0.92 -12.02 26.69
CA GLU A 807 -2.09 -11.44 27.29
C GLU A 807 -2.00 -11.27 28.82
N GLU A 808 -1.43 -12.24 29.55
CA GLU A 808 -1.16 -12.13 31.00
C GLU A 808 0.07 -11.26 31.28
N LEU A 809 1.09 -11.32 30.42
CA LEU A 809 2.25 -10.43 30.56
C LEU A 809 1.82 -8.97 30.45
N GLU A 810 0.95 -8.63 29.49
CA GLU A 810 0.44 -7.28 29.33
C GLU A 810 -0.40 -6.79 30.54
N ASP A 811 -1.07 -7.70 31.25
CA ASP A 811 -1.80 -7.40 32.49
C ASP A 811 -0.83 -7.06 33.63
N GLN A 812 0.28 -7.77 33.73
CA GLN A 812 1.33 -7.47 34.73
C GLN A 812 2.08 -6.16 34.44
N LEU A 813 2.06 -5.70 33.19
CA LEU A 813 2.74 -4.49 32.72
C LEU A 813 1.90 -3.21 32.83
N VAL A 814 0.65 -3.29 33.33
CA VAL A 814 -0.15 -2.08 33.54
C VAL A 814 0.49 -1.19 34.60
N PRO A 815 0.88 0.07 34.26
CA PRO A 815 1.49 0.96 35.24
C PRO A 815 0.46 1.40 36.28
N ASN A 816 0.91 1.62 37.52
CA ASN A 816 0.13 2.34 38.53
C ASN A 816 0.41 3.86 38.51
N LEU A 817 1.34 4.32 37.66
CA LEU A 817 1.79 5.71 37.54
C LEU A 817 2.25 6.36 38.86
N GLY A 818 2.68 5.53 39.82
CA GLY A 818 3.07 5.97 41.16
C GLY A 818 1.90 6.23 42.12
N PHE A 819 0.65 5.91 41.72
CA PHE A 819 -0.48 5.86 42.65
C PHE A 819 -0.40 4.62 43.53
N ASN A 820 -0.76 4.77 44.80
CA ASN A 820 -0.99 3.65 45.71
C ASN A 820 -2.34 2.98 45.43
N ILE A 821 -2.66 1.90 46.16
CA ILE A 821 -3.93 1.15 46.02
C ILE A 821 -5.19 2.00 46.28
N ARG A 822 -5.07 3.13 46.99
CA ARG A 822 -6.16 4.08 47.23
C ARG A 822 -6.30 5.12 46.11
N GLY A 823 -5.44 5.07 45.09
CA GLY A 823 -5.42 6.05 44.00
C GLY A 823 -4.80 7.39 44.39
N GLU A 824 -3.92 7.40 45.41
CA GLU A 824 -3.25 8.60 45.92
C GLU A 824 -1.76 8.60 45.54
N LYS A 825 -1.22 9.78 45.21
CA LYS A 825 0.22 10.01 44.97
C LYS A 825 0.64 11.35 45.56
N GLU A 826 1.70 11.37 46.36
CA GLU A 826 2.24 12.60 46.91
C GLU A 826 3.04 13.38 45.85
N ILE A 827 2.84 14.69 45.82
CA ILE A 827 3.52 15.65 44.94
C ILE A 827 4.24 16.67 45.82
N ASP A 828 5.57 16.65 45.78
CA ASP A 828 6.44 17.55 46.53
C ASP A 828 6.45 18.95 45.90
N PHE A 829 5.98 19.96 46.63
CA PHE A 829 6.00 21.37 46.22
C PHE A 829 7.00 22.20 47.07
N GLY A 830 7.94 21.55 47.74
CA GLY A 830 8.90 22.16 48.65
C GLY A 830 8.35 22.26 50.07
N ASN A 831 7.81 23.43 50.43
CA ASN A 831 7.32 23.70 51.80
C ASN A 831 5.89 23.21 52.05
N ARG A 832 5.22 22.66 51.03
CA ARG A 832 3.88 22.06 51.11
C ARG A 832 3.86 20.79 50.28
N CYS A 833 3.08 19.80 50.69
CA CYS A 833 2.79 18.64 49.85
C CYS A 833 1.35 18.71 49.33
N PHE A 834 1.14 18.15 48.14
CA PHE A 834 -0.20 17.96 47.58
C PHE A 834 -0.41 16.48 47.29
N THR A 835 -1.59 15.96 47.61
CA THR A 835 -1.96 14.59 47.28
C THR A 835 -2.72 14.60 45.97
N ALA A 836 -2.15 14.03 44.91
CA ALA A 836 -2.86 13.75 43.66
C ALA A 836 -3.76 12.53 43.87
N ILE A 837 -5.05 12.68 43.56
CA ILE A 837 -6.08 11.66 43.82
C ILE A 837 -6.80 11.34 42.51
N LEU A 838 -6.86 10.05 42.19
CA LEU A 838 -7.63 9.50 41.09
C LEU A 838 -9.11 9.43 41.49
N THR A 839 -9.93 10.26 40.85
CA THR A 839 -11.38 10.30 41.12
C THR A 839 -12.13 9.18 40.40
N ALA A 840 -13.38 8.91 40.83
CA ALA A 840 -14.30 7.96 40.18
C ALA A 840 -14.58 8.30 38.70
N GLU A 841 -14.44 9.57 38.30
CA GLU A 841 -14.51 9.99 36.90
C GLU A 841 -13.20 9.72 36.11
N SER A 842 -12.26 8.96 36.70
CA SER A 842 -10.94 8.68 36.13
C SER A 842 -10.12 9.94 35.82
N LYS A 843 -10.23 10.98 36.66
CA LYS A 843 -9.48 12.24 36.56
C LYS A 843 -8.54 12.42 37.76
N ILE A 844 -7.53 13.27 37.60
CA ILE A 844 -6.62 13.64 38.69
C ILE A 844 -7.06 14.98 39.27
N GLU A 845 -7.44 14.95 40.55
CA GLU A 845 -7.59 16.12 41.40
C GLU A 845 -6.45 16.18 42.41
N LEU A 846 -6.19 17.37 42.96
CA LEU A 846 -5.16 17.60 43.96
C LEU A 846 -5.84 18.00 45.26
N GLU A 847 -5.37 17.45 46.37
CA GLU A 847 -5.82 17.78 47.71
C GLU A 847 -4.68 18.42 48.50
N THR A 848 -4.97 19.48 49.25
CA THR A 848 -4.03 20.09 50.18
C THR A 848 -3.99 19.32 51.49
N GLU A 849 -2.98 19.55 52.33
CA GLU A 849 -2.92 19.03 53.71
C GLU A 849 -4.16 19.41 54.56
N GLU A 850 -4.81 20.53 54.21
CA GLU A 850 -6.06 21.00 54.83
C GLU A 850 -7.34 20.32 54.27
N GLY A 851 -7.21 19.34 53.37
CA GLY A 851 -8.32 18.60 52.76
C GLY A 851 -9.05 19.34 51.63
N LYS A 852 -8.49 20.43 51.09
CA LYS A 852 -9.14 21.21 50.03
C LYS A 852 -8.81 20.66 48.64
N ARG A 853 -9.85 20.30 47.87
CA ARG A 853 -9.73 19.80 46.48
C ARG A 853 -9.53 20.92 45.46
N MET A 854 -8.67 20.68 44.49
CA MET A 854 -8.39 21.59 43.38
C MET A 854 -7.94 20.88 42.09
N LYS A 855 -8.19 21.52 40.95
CA LYS A 855 -7.92 20.94 39.62
C LYS A 855 -6.48 21.17 39.12
N SER A 856 -5.77 22.11 39.72
CA SER A 856 -4.41 22.50 39.33
C SER A 856 -3.63 22.98 40.55
N LEU A 857 -2.31 22.78 40.53
CA LEU A 857 -1.42 23.34 41.54
C LEU A 857 -1.53 24.88 41.55
N PRO A 858 -1.49 25.51 42.73
CA PRO A 858 -1.49 26.97 42.84
C PRO A 858 -0.19 27.56 42.31
N LYS A 859 -0.18 28.88 42.04
CA LYS A 859 1.07 29.59 41.73
C LYS A 859 2.00 29.55 42.96
N PRO A 860 3.33 29.38 42.77
CA PRO A 860 4.27 29.48 43.88
C PRO A 860 4.18 30.87 44.52
N ASN A 861 4.18 30.93 45.85
CA ASN A 861 4.25 32.17 46.62
C ASN A 861 5.70 32.46 47.05
N ALA A 862 5.95 33.60 47.71
CA ALA A 862 7.29 34.03 48.12
C ALA A 862 7.99 33.10 49.14
N LYS A 863 7.27 32.15 49.75
CA LYS A 863 7.80 31.14 50.67
C LYS A 863 7.97 29.77 50.02
N ASP A 864 7.54 29.58 48.76
CA ASP A 864 7.66 28.29 48.06
C ASP A 864 8.99 28.20 47.30
N ASP A 865 9.53 26.99 47.16
CA ASP A 865 10.69 26.71 46.33
C ASP A 865 10.28 26.72 44.84
N ILE A 866 10.83 27.68 44.09
CA ILE A 866 10.47 27.91 42.68
C ILE A 866 10.86 26.70 41.79
N GLU A 867 12.01 26.06 42.05
CA GLU A 867 12.47 24.93 41.26
C GLU A 867 11.62 23.69 41.51
N LYS A 868 11.33 23.38 42.78
CA LYS A 868 10.44 22.26 43.14
C LYS A 868 9.02 22.49 42.64
N ALA A 869 8.50 23.71 42.70
CA ALA A 869 7.16 24.02 42.21
C ALA A 869 7.03 23.83 40.68
N GLU A 870 8.04 24.21 39.90
CA GLU A 870 8.06 23.96 38.45
C GLU A 870 8.23 22.46 38.12
N LEU A 871 9.02 21.72 38.90
CA LEU A 871 9.12 20.25 38.79
C LEU A 871 7.77 19.57 39.07
N ALA A 872 7.11 19.92 40.18
CA ALA A 872 5.78 19.42 40.54
C ALA A 872 4.73 19.68 39.45
N LYS A 873 4.76 20.88 38.85
CA LYS A 873 3.87 21.25 37.76
C LYS A 873 4.13 20.42 36.50
N ARG A 874 5.39 20.15 36.16
CA ARG A 874 5.75 19.24 35.06
C ARG A 874 5.34 17.81 35.36
N GLU A 875 5.53 17.34 36.59
CA GLU A 875 5.12 16.01 37.03
C GLU A 875 3.61 15.82 36.91
N VAL A 876 2.78 16.72 37.48
CA VAL A 876 1.32 16.63 37.40
C VAL A 876 0.81 16.70 35.96
N SER A 877 1.43 17.54 35.11
CA SER A 877 1.09 17.61 33.69
C SER A 877 1.39 16.29 32.95
N THR A 878 2.57 15.71 33.23
CA THR A 878 3.00 14.43 32.65
C THR A 878 2.10 13.30 33.13
N LEU A 879 1.81 13.24 34.43
CA LEU A 879 0.93 12.25 35.06
C LEU A 879 -0.47 12.27 34.45
N LYS A 880 -1.07 13.46 34.23
CA LYS A 880 -2.37 13.59 33.56
C LYS A 880 -2.35 13.09 32.11
N LYS A 881 -1.25 13.30 31.38
CA LYS A 881 -1.10 12.83 30.00
C LYS A 881 -0.93 11.30 29.95
N GLU A 882 -0.10 10.76 30.84
CA GLU A 882 0.14 9.33 30.97
C GLU A 882 -1.11 8.58 31.40
N LEU A 883 -1.89 9.10 32.35
CA LEU A 883 -3.16 8.51 32.76
C LEU A 883 -4.15 8.40 31.60
N ARG A 884 -4.37 9.47 30.83
CA ARG A 884 -5.26 9.42 29.64
C ARG A 884 -4.80 8.39 28.62
N SER A 885 -3.48 8.32 28.41
CA SER A 885 -2.85 7.37 27.49
C SER A 885 -2.99 5.92 27.96
N ALA A 886 -2.89 5.68 29.27
CA ALA A 886 -3.09 4.38 29.91
C ALA A 886 -4.56 3.95 29.85
N LEU A 887 -5.49 4.81 30.28
CA LEU A 887 -6.94 4.54 30.23
C LEU A 887 -7.42 4.22 28.81
N SER A 888 -6.99 5.01 27.81
CA SER A 888 -7.36 4.75 26.41
C SER A 888 -6.83 3.41 25.89
N MET A 889 -5.65 3.00 26.33
CA MET A 889 -5.03 1.73 25.93
C MET A 889 -5.72 0.55 26.62
N GLN A 890 -5.98 0.66 27.93
CA GLN A 890 -6.66 -0.39 28.69
C GLN A 890 -8.11 -0.56 28.26
N LYS A 891 -8.83 0.53 27.95
CA LYS A 891 -10.16 0.45 27.33
C LYS A 891 -10.15 -0.45 26.08
N GLN A 892 -9.22 -0.22 25.16
CA GLN A 892 -9.12 -1.01 23.92
C GLN A 892 -8.76 -2.47 24.21
N ARG A 893 -7.87 -2.73 25.17
CA ARG A 893 -7.49 -4.10 25.56
C ARG A 893 -8.65 -4.86 26.20
N LEU A 894 -9.40 -4.22 27.10
CA LEU A 894 -10.55 -4.85 27.77
C LEU A 894 -11.71 -5.10 26.81
N GLU A 895 -11.97 -4.17 25.88
CA GLU A 895 -12.96 -4.38 24.81
C GLU A 895 -12.57 -5.56 23.91
N ALA A 896 -11.28 -5.68 23.59
CA ALA A 896 -10.73 -6.81 22.83
C ALA A 896 -10.73 -8.13 23.63
N ALA A 897 -10.64 -8.08 24.96
CA ALA A 897 -10.73 -9.22 25.86
C ALA A 897 -12.18 -9.73 25.99
N LEU A 898 -13.16 -8.81 26.03
CA LEU A 898 -14.58 -9.14 25.85
C LEU A 898 -14.73 -9.87 24.51
N SER A 899 -14.33 -9.31 23.38
CA SER A 899 -14.46 -9.97 22.05
C SER A 899 -13.83 -11.36 21.92
N ARG A 900 -12.89 -11.74 22.79
CA ARG A 900 -12.23 -13.06 22.77
C ARG A 900 -12.78 -14.05 23.80
N LYS A 901 -13.76 -13.64 24.61
CA LYS A 901 -14.27 -14.41 25.75
C LYS A 901 -13.14 -14.82 26.70
N ARG A 902 -12.32 -13.83 27.08
CA ARG A 902 -11.18 -14.04 27.99
C ARG A 902 -11.63 -14.24 29.43
N TYR A 903 -10.91 -15.10 30.15
CA TYR A 903 -11.08 -15.34 31.57
C TYR A 903 -9.79 -15.06 32.36
N TRP A 904 -9.97 -14.78 33.65
CA TRP A 904 -8.91 -14.62 34.64
C TRP A 904 -9.17 -15.54 35.82
N SER A 905 -8.12 -16.08 36.44
CA SER A 905 -8.25 -16.63 37.79
C SER A 905 -8.68 -15.53 38.77
N TYR A 906 -9.33 -15.90 39.88
CA TYR A 906 -9.70 -14.92 40.91
C TYR A 906 -8.50 -14.11 41.40
N ASP A 907 -7.35 -14.76 41.64
CA ASP A 907 -6.13 -14.10 42.12
C ASP A 907 -5.54 -13.14 41.09
N SER A 908 -5.51 -13.55 39.81
CA SER A 908 -5.06 -12.68 38.72
C SER A 908 -6.00 -11.50 38.52
N TRP A 909 -7.30 -11.72 38.59
CA TRP A 909 -8.31 -10.66 38.49
C TRP A 909 -8.17 -9.67 39.65
N LYS A 910 -8.02 -10.16 40.88
CA LYS A 910 -7.81 -9.33 42.07
C LYS A 910 -6.54 -8.48 41.96
N ALA A 911 -5.41 -9.08 41.61
CA ALA A 911 -4.13 -8.37 41.45
C ALA A 911 -4.21 -7.31 40.35
N LEU A 912 -4.88 -7.62 39.23
CA LEU A 912 -5.00 -6.69 38.11
C LEU A 912 -5.99 -5.56 38.41
N PHE A 913 -7.21 -5.90 38.86
CA PHE A 913 -8.33 -4.96 38.93
C PHE A 913 -8.50 -4.31 40.29
N LEU A 914 -8.18 -4.97 41.40
CA LEU A 914 -8.39 -4.40 42.75
C LEU A 914 -7.14 -3.72 43.30
N GLU A 915 -5.96 -4.25 43.00
CA GLU A 915 -4.69 -3.74 43.52
C GLU A 915 -4.06 -2.65 42.62
N ASN A 916 -4.47 -2.57 41.35
CA ASN A 916 -4.07 -1.48 40.47
C ASN A 916 -5.14 -0.36 40.45
N PRO A 917 -4.82 0.86 40.90
CA PRO A 917 -5.80 1.95 41.00
C PRO A 917 -6.39 2.38 39.66
N ILE A 918 -5.65 2.21 38.55
CA ILE A 918 -6.14 2.54 37.21
C ILE A 918 -7.14 1.49 36.74
N MET A 919 -6.85 0.20 36.95
CA MET A 919 -7.72 -0.89 36.54
C MET A 919 -8.98 -0.99 37.41
N LYS A 920 -8.90 -0.57 38.68
CA LYS A 920 -10.05 -0.51 39.60
C LYS A 920 -11.21 0.32 39.06
N GLN A 921 -10.92 1.37 38.29
CA GLN A 921 -11.94 2.19 37.61
C GLN A 921 -12.75 1.39 36.57
N PHE A 922 -12.13 0.40 35.93
CA PHE A 922 -12.81 -0.50 35.00
C PHE A 922 -13.56 -1.60 35.74
N ALA A 923 -13.00 -2.08 36.86
CA ALA A 923 -13.65 -3.08 37.72
C ALA A 923 -15.02 -2.62 38.21
N THR A 924 -15.14 -1.35 38.62
CA THR A 924 -16.38 -0.78 39.15
C THR A 924 -17.40 -0.39 38.08
N SER A 925 -16.97 -0.21 36.83
CA SER A 925 -17.81 0.27 35.73
C SER A 925 -18.30 -0.83 34.77
N LEU A 926 -17.84 -2.06 34.96
CA LEU A 926 -18.16 -3.22 34.11
C LEU A 926 -18.89 -4.29 34.93
N ILE A 927 -19.64 -5.13 34.21
CA ILE A 927 -20.33 -6.30 34.78
C ILE A 927 -19.49 -7.55 34.53
N TRP A 928 -19.37 -8.39 35.53
CA TRP A 928 -18.51 -9.57 35.52
C TRP A 928 -19.33 -10.83 35.67
N GLY A 929 -18.80 -11.92 35.12
CA GLY A 929 -19.36 -13.25 35.26
C GLY A 929 -18.38 -14.17 35.93
N GLU A 930 -18.90 -15.03 36.78
CA GLU A 930 -18.20 -16.17 37.32
C GLU A 930 -18.49 -17.40 36.44
N TYR A 931 -17.44 -18.08 35.99
CA TYR A 931 -17.53 -19.16 35.01
C TYR A 931 -16.87 -20.44 35.51
N THR A 932 -17.47 -21.57 35.14
CA THR A 932 -16.90 -22.92 35.28
C THR A 932 -17.02 -23.65 33.95
N GLU A 933 -15.91 -24.19 33.44
CA GLU A 933 -15.86 -24.88 32.14
C GLU A 933 -16.48 -24.05 30.99
N GLY A 934 -16.32 -22.73 31.04
CA GLY A 934 -16.84 -21.79 30.03
C GLY A 934 -18.34 -21.51 30.10
N LYS A 935 -19.05 -22.02 31.11
CA LYS A 935 -20.46 -21.74 31.40
C LYS A 935 -20.58 -20.69 32.49
N LEU A 936 -21.45 -19.71 32.27
CA LEU A 936 -21.79 -18.68 33.24
C LEU A 936 -22.53 -19.33 34.44
N LEU A 937 -22.02 -19.09 35.64
CA LEU A 937 -22.66 -19.49 36.89
C LEU A 937 -23.51 -18.34 37.44
N GLU A 938 -22.86 -17.22 37.73
CA GLU A 938 -23.49 -16.05 38.34
C GLU A 938 -22.84 -14.77 37.82
N MET A 939 -23.60 -13.69 37.87
CA MET A 939 -23.20 -12.35 37.43
C MET A 939 -23.05 -11.43 38.62
N PHE A 940 -22.02 -10.59 38.59
CA PHE A 940 -21.75 -9.66 39.68
C PHE A 940 -21.19 -8.32 39.19
N ARG A 941 -21.29 -7.31 40.07
CA ARG A 941 -20.66 -6.00 39.92
C ARG A 941 -19.82 -5.70 41.16
N TYR A 942 -18.61 -5.19 40.95
CA TYR A 942 -17.78 -4.67 42.03
C TYR A 942 -18.13 -3.19 42.31
N ALA A 943 -18.33 -2.84 43.58
CA ALA A 943 -18.66 -1.47 43.99
C ALA A 943 -17.47 -0.73 44.64
N GLU A 944 -17.58 0.60 44.74
CA GLU A 944 -16.50 1.45 45.28
C GLU A 944 -16.18 1.18 46.76
N ASP A 945 -17.17 0.71 47.52
CA ASP A 945 -17.04 0.28 48.91
C ASP A 945 -16.28 -1.04 49.09
N GLY A 946 -15.95 -1.71 47.98
CA GLY A 946 -15.24 -2.99 47.99
C GLY A 946 -16.15 -4.21 47.99
N THR A 947 -17.47 -4.02 47.94
CA THR A 947 -18.47 -5.09 47.98
C THR A 947 -18.76 -5.61 46.57
N PHE A 948 -19.09 -6.90 46.47
CA PHE A 948 -19.55 -7.54 45.23
C PHE A 948 -21.07 -7.68 45.30
N TYR A 949 -21.78 -7.15 44.33
CA TYR A 949 -23.24 -7.17 44.27
C TYR A 949 -23.73 -8.08 43.15
N SER A 950 -24.72 -8.92 43.44
CA SER A 950 -25.51 -9.63 42.42
C SER A 950 -26.51 -8.68 41.73
N VAL A 951 -27.25 -9.19 40.75
CA VAL A 951 -28.26 -8.41 40.00
C VAL A 951 -29.38 -7.87 40.91
N ILE A 952 -29.68 -8.55 42.02
CA ILE A 952 -30.67 -8.12 43.02
C ILE A 952 -30.08 -7.28 44.16
N GLY A 953 -28.77 -6.98 44.11
CA GLY A 953 -28.09 -6.14 45.09
C GLY A 953 -27.68 -6.85 46.39
N GLU A 954 -27.68 -8.18 46.42
CA GLU A 954 -27.15 -8.99 47.53
C GLU A 954 -25.64 -9.21 47.39
N ASN A 955 -24.95 -9.55 48.48
CA ASN A 955 -23.52 -9.85 48.46
C ASN A 955 -23.26 -11.12 47.61
N HIS A 956 -22.35 -11.01 46.64
CA HIS A 956 -21.90 -12.12 45.81
C HIS A 956 -20.73 -12.86 46.48
N GLU A 957 -20.85 -14.19 46.60
CA GLU A 957 -19.79 -15.06 47.10
C GLU A 957 -19.19 -15.91 45.98
N PHE A 958 -17.85 -15.95 45.88
CA PHE A 958 -17.17 -16.70 44.83
C PHE A 958 -17.09 -18.19 45.17
N SER A 959 -17.40 -19.02 44.19
CA SER A 959 -17.24 -20.48 44.25
C SER A 959 -15.77 -20.88 44.04
N SER A 960 -15.36 -22.01 44.61
CA SER A 960 -13.99 -22.52 44.45
C SER A 960 -13.73 -23.07 43.04
N GLY A 961 -12.59 -22.73 42.44
CA GLY A 961 -12.17 -23.29 41.14
C GLY A 961 -12.80 -22.61 39.92
N THR A 962 -13.47 -21.47 40.12
CA THR A 962 -14.08 -20.68 39.06
C THR A 962 -13.10 -19.65 38.48
N VAL A 963 -13.45 -19.13 37.31
CA VAL A 963 -12.73 -18.04 36.65
C VAL A 963 -13.66 -16.86 36.41
N ILE A 964 -13.11 -15.65 36.40
CA ILE A 964 -13.85 -14.40 36.18
C ILE A 964 -13.70 -14.00 34.71
N GLY A 965 -14.79 -13.60 34.07
CA GLY A 965 -14.79 -13.07 32.71
C GLY A 965 -15.73 -11.88 32.56
N PHE A 966 -15.67 -11.20 31.42
CA PHE A 966 -16.70 -10.21 31.10
C PHE A 966 -18.01 -10.91 30.72
N ILE A 967 -19.13 -10.33 31.12
CA ILE A 967 -20.44 -10.73 30.59
C ILE A 967 -20.61 -10.18 29.19
N HIS A 968 -21.02 -11.06 28.27
CA HIS A 968 -21.44 -10.69 26.93
C HIS A 968 -22.97 -10.74 26.80
N PRO A 969 -23.64 -9.81 26.08
CA PRO A 969 -25.10 -9.82 25.97
C PRO A 969 -25.73 -11.07 25.35
N LEU A 970 -24.96 -11.86 24.58
CA LEU A 970 -25.40 -13.18 24.09
C LEU A 970 -25.72 -14.19 25.20
N GLU A 971 -25.15 -13.99 26.39
CA GLU A 971 -25.29 -14.89 27.54
C GLU A 971 -26.47 -14.48 28.45
N LEU A 972 -27.14 -13.36 28.12
CA LEU A 972 -28.20 -12.77 28.92
C LEU A 972 -29.57 -12.96 28.27
N SER A 973 -30.59 -13.15 29.10
CA SER A 973 -31.98 -12.90 28.69
C SER A 973 -32.26 -11.39 28.62
N GLU A 974 -33.27 -10.98 27.85
CA GLU A 974 -33.64 -9.56 27.77
C GLU A 974 -34.02 -8.98 29.15
N THR A 975 -34.64 -9.78 30.02
CA THR A 975 -34.97 -9.35 31.38
C THR A 975 -33.74 -9.12 32.25
N GLU A 976 -32.73 -9.99 32.17
CA GLU A 976 -31.47 -9.82 32.92
C GLU A 976 -30.70 -8.61 32.43
N LYS A 977 -30.69 -8.38 31.11
CA LYS A 977 -30.06 -7.23 30.48
C LYS A 977 -30.71 -5.91 30.91
N GLU A 978 -32.03 -5.84 30.98
CA GLU A 978 -32.77 -4.68 31.50
C GLU A 978 -32.44 -4.39 32.96
N LEU A 979 -32.42 -5.43 33.83
CA LEU A 979 -32.09 -5.26 35.25
C LEU A 979 -30.68 -4.69 35.46
N TRP A 980 -29.68 -5.20 34.75
CA TRP A 980 -28.32 -4.67 34.83
C TRP A 980 -28.22 -3.24 34.31
N LYS A 981 -28.96 -2.89 33.25
CA LYS A 981 -29.04 -1.51 32.75
C LYS A 981 -29.63 -0.58 33.80
N GLU A 982 -30.75 -0.95 34.40
CA GLU A 982 -31.37 -0.17 35.47
C GLU A 982 -30.38 0.02 36.63
N GLN A 983 -29.69 -1.03 37.07
CA GLN A 983 -28.73 -0.92 38.18
C GLN A 983 -27.55 0.03 37.86
N LEU A 984 -27.03 0.00 36.62
CA LEU A 984 -25.98 0.90 36.16
C LEU A 984 -26.47 2.37 36.12
N GLU A 985 -27.69 2.61 35.63
CA GLU A 985 -28.31 3.94 35.58
C GLU A 985 -28.58 4.50 36.98
N HIS A 986 -29.16 3.71 37.88
CA HIS A 986 -29.40 4.08 39.28
C HIS A 986 -28.09 4.44 39.99
N SER A 987 -27.01 3.72 39.68
CA SER A 987 -25.67 3.95 40.23
C SER A 987 -24.90 5.06 39.49
N LYS A 988 -25.47 5.66 38.43
CA LYS A 988 -24.85 6.67 37.55
C LYS A 988 -23.51 6.21 36.95
N ILE A 989 -23.38 4.92 36.66
CA ILE A 989 -22.17 4.33 36.11
C ILE A 989 -22.24 4.37 34.60
N VAL A 990 -21.21 4.92 33.97
CA VAL A 990 -21.03 4.90 32.51
C VAL A 990 -20.02 3.83 32.15
N GLN A 991 -20.42 2.87 31.33
CA GLN A 991 -19.52 1.79 30.91
C GLN A 991 -18.41 2.35 30.00
N PRO A 992 -17.16 1.88 30.15
CA PRO A 992 -16.01 2.39 29.40
C PRO A 992 -16.10 2.06 27.89
N PHE A 993 -16.80 0.98 27.53
CA PHE A 993 -17.15 0.58 26.17
C PHE A 993 -18.56 -0.07 26.20
N LEU A 994 -19.16 -0.30 25.03
CA LEU A 994 -20.47 -0.95 24.95
C LEU A 994 -20.34 -2.41 25.39
N GLN A 995 -20.74 -2.69 26.63
CA GLN A 995 -20.82 -4.05 27.16
C GLN A 995 -22.27 -4.52 27.15
N MET A 996 -23.16 -3.95 27.97
CA MET A 996 -24.58 -4.37 28.05
C MET A 996 -25.39 -3.99 26.82
N GLU A 997 -25.01 -2.89 26.16
CA GLU A 997 -25.68 -2.39 24.95
C GLU A 997 -25.01 -2.84 23.65
N ARG A 998 -24.05 -3.76 23.74
CA ARG A 998 -23.36 -4.30 22.57
C ARG A 998 -24.37 -4.99 21.64
N PRO A 999 -24.42 -4.62 20.35
CA PRO A 999 -25.22 -5.30 19.35
C PRO A 999 -24.86 -6.80 19.28
N VAL A 1000 -25.90 -7.62 19.18
CA VAL A 1000 -25.77 -9.07 19.07
C VAL A 1000 -26.27 -9.50 17.69
N PHE A 1001 -25.47 -10.28 16.98
CA PHE A 1001 -25.85 -10.84 15.68
C PHE A 1001 -26.04 -12.34 15.78
N VAL A 1002 -27.13 -12.81 15.20
CA VAL A 1002 -27.46 -14.24 15.08
C VAL A 1002 -27.56 -14.60 13.61
N VAL A 1003 -27.18 -15.83 13.27
CA VAL A 1003 -27.21 -16.32 11.89
C VAL A 1003 -28.64 -16.26 11.34
N GLU A 1004 -28.81 -15.63 10.17
CA GLU A 1004 -30.10 -15.48 9.48
C GLU A 1004 -30.23 -16.49 8.32
N GLU A 1005 -31.44 -16.67 7.77
CA GLU A 1005 -31.68 -17.62 6.67
C GLU A 1005 -30.87 -17.33 5.40
N ASN A 1006 -30.50 -16.06 5.19
CA ASN A 1006 -29.72 -15.61 4.04
C ASN A 1006 -28.21 -15.84 4.19
N ASP A 1007 -27.71 -16.12 5.41
CA ASP A 1007 -26.29 -16.39 5.68
C ASP A 1007 -25.96 -17.86 5.36
N LYS A 1008 -25.98 -18.23 4.07
CA LYS A 1008 -25.81 -19.61 3.63
C LYS A 1008 -24.35 -20.03 3.51
N VAL A 1009 -23.60 -19.30 2.68
CA VAL A 1009 -22.17 -19.58 2.38
C VAL A 1009 -21.31 -18.44 2.89
N THR A 1010 -21.74 -17.22 2.60
CA THR A 1010 -21.11 -15.97 3.04
C THR A 1010 -22.14 -15.08 3.74
N VAL A 1011 -21.69 -14.03 4.42
CA VAL A 1011 -22.55 -13.01 5.04
C VAL A 1011 -22.44 -11.72 4.23
N GLU A 1012 -23.54 -11.33 3.59
CA GLU A 1012 -23.59 -10.15 2.69
C GLU A 1012 -24.23 -8.91 3.34
N ARG A 1013 -24.48 -8.92 4.65
CA ARG A 1013 -25.25 -7.89 5.37
C ARG A 1013 -24.68 -6.47 5.25
N PHE A 1014 -23.38 -6.37 5.01
CA PHE A 1014 -22.64 -5.11 4.85
C PHE A 1014 -22.20 -4.87 3.39
N GLY A 1015 -22.62 -5.72 2.47
CA GLY A 1015 -22.30 -5.61 1.06
C GLY A 1015 -22.90 -4.34 0.47
N GLY A 1016 -22.13 -3.65 -0.37
CA GLY A 1016 -22.54 -2.41 -1.01
C GLY A 1016 -22.16 -1.13 -0.25
N ILE A 1017 -21.75 -1.21 1.02
CA ILE A 1017 -21.40 -0.02 1.78
C ILE A 1017 -20.12 0.62 1.21
N LEU A 1018 -20.19 1.92 0.90
CA LEU A 1018 -19.07 2.71 0.38
C LEU A 1018 -18.34 3.44 1.50
N LEU A 1019 -17.02 3.35 1.55
CA LEU A 1019 -16.18 3.98 2.57
C LEU A 1019 -14.90 4.56 1.96
N ASN A 1020 -14.23 5.45 2.68
CA ASN A 1020 -12.84 5.78 2.36
C ASN A 1020 -11.90 4.63 2.77
N GLY A 1021 -11.00 4.18 1.87
CA GLY A 1021 -10.11 3.03 2.13
C GLY A 1021 -9.20 3.20 3.36
N ARG A 1022 -8.69 4.41 3.62
CA ARG A 1022 -7.87 4.71 4.81
C ARG A 1022 -8.67 4.58 6.10
N SER A 1023 -9.95 4.94 6.08
CA SER A 1023 -10.86 4.78 7.23
C SER A 1023 -11.10 3.31 7.52
N LEU A 1024 -11.40 2.49 6.50
CA LEU A 1024 -11.58 1.04 6.68
C LEU A 1024 -10.30 0.42 7.23
N PHE A 1025 -9.16 0.64 6.57
CA PHE A 1025 -7.86 0.11 6.99
C PHE A 1025 -7.53 0.47 8.44
N GLY A 1026 -7.71 1.73 8.83
CA GLY A 1026 -7.45 2.21 10.18
C GLY A 1026 -8.34 1.56 11.23
N LYS A 1027 -9.65 1.43 10.96
CA LYS A 1027 -10.61 0.81 11.90
C LYS A 1027 -10.41 -0.70 12.01
N MET A 1028 -10.31 -1.41 10.88
CA MET A 1028 -10.08 -2.86 10.85
C MET A 1028 -8.79 -3.23 11.60
N THR A 1029 -7.69 -2.52 11.34
CA THR A 1029 -6.43 -2.73 12.05
C THR A 1029 -6.56 -2.48 13.56
N LYS A 1030 -7.34 -1.47 13.96
CA LYS A 1030 -7.59 -1.16 15.38
C LYS A 1030 -8.41 -2.25 16.08
N LEU A 1031 -9.31 -2.91 15.36
CA LEU A 1031 -10.12 -4.04 15.81
C LEU A 1031 -9.38 -5.39 15.75
N GLY A 1032 -8.10 -5.37 15.37
CA GLY A 1032 -7.24 -6.56 15.34
C GLY A 1032 -7.34 -7.38 14.06
N TRP A 1033 -7.94 -6.84 13.01
CA TRP A 1033 -7.91 -7.45 11.68
C TRP A 1033 -6.58 -7.18 10.99
N ILE A 1034 -6.14 -8.14 10.20
CA ILE A 1034 -4.91 -8.11 9.43
C ILE A 1034 -5.27 -7.94 7.95
N ARG A 1035 -4.46 -7.18 7.25
CA ARG A 1035 -4.58 -6.99 5.81
C ARG A 1035 -4.26 -8.29 5.07
N GLY A 1036 -5.08 -8.66 4.09
CA GLY A 1036 -4.88 -9.81 3.21
C GLY A 1036 -3.68 -9.66 2.25
N SER A 1037 -3.56 -10.63 1.34
CA SER A 1037 -2.45 -10.71 0.39
C SER A 1037 -2.38 -9.48 -0.51
N VAL A 1038 -1.14 -9.12 -0.87
CA VAL A 1038 -0.88 -8.06 -1.87
C VAL A 1038 -0.81 -8.73 -3.22
N GLN A 1039 -1.70 -8.35 -4.11
CA GLN A 1039 -1.77 -8.89 -5.47
C GLN A 1039 -1.18 -7.87 -6.45
N ASP A 1040 -1.47 -8.06 -7.73
CA ASP A 1040 -0.98 -7.21 -8.81
C ASP A 1040 -1.35 -5.74 -8.61
N GLY A 1041 -0.48 -4.86 -9.14
CA GLY A 1041 -0.61 -3.41 -8.95
C GLY A 1041 -0.38 -2.93 -7.50
N GLY A 1042 0.01 -3.81 -6.57
CA GLY A 1042 0.20 -3.44 -5.16
C GLY A 1042 -1.12 -3.21 -4.42
N VAL A 1043 -2.20 -3.83 -4.89
CA VAL A 1043 -3.56 -3.73 -4.32
C VAL A 1043 -3.84 -4.94 -3.43
N TYR A 1044 -4.68 -4.77 -2.41
CA TYR A 1044 -5.21 -5.86 -1.60
C TYR A 1044 -6.72 -5.74 -1.50
N TYR A 1045 -7.42 -6.87 -1.46
CA TYR A 1045 -8.88 -6.95 -1.59
C TYR A 1045 -9.58 -7.51 -0.34
N THR A 1046 -8.81 -7.94 0.65
CA THR A 1046 -9.36 -8.60 1.84
C THR A 1046 -8.72 -8.12 3.13
N PHE A 1047 -9.49 -8.19 4.21
CA PHE A 1047 -9.00 -8.22 5.59
C PHE A 1047 -9.33 -9.59 6.18
N TYR A 1048 -8.50 -10.10 7.08
CA TYR A 1048 -8.76 -11.34 7.78
C TYR A 1048 -8.46 -11.24 9.27
N LYS A 1049 -9.11 -12.08 10.06
CA LYS A 1049 -8.89 -12.21 11.51
C LYS A 1049 -9.04 -13.67 11.87
N GLU A 1050 -8.06 -14.21 12.58
CA GLU A 1050 -8.02 -15.61 13.00
C GLU A 1050 -7.91 -15.70 14.52
N ASP A 1051 -8.65 -16.65 15.10
CA ASP A 1051 -8.49 -17.09 16.48
C ASP A 1051 -7.95 -18.53 16.46
N THR A 1052 -6.64 -18.66 16.69
CA THR A 1052 -5.94 -19.96 16.69
C THR A 1052 -6.36 -20.87 17.84
N ARG A 1053 -6.97 -20.33 18.92
CA ARG A 1053 -7.47 -21.14 20.05
C ARG A 1053 -8.73 -21.90 19.68
N THR A 1054 -9.62 -21.27 18.91
CA THR A 1054 -10.87 -21.88 18.43
C THR A 1054 -10.71 -22.53 17.06
N GLY A 1055 -9.63 -22.22 16.34
CA GLY A 1055 -9.40 -22.71 14.98
C GLY A 1055 -10.29 -22.01 13.94
N LEU A 1056 -10.85 -20.84 14.26
CA LEU A 1056 -11.78 -20.10 13.41
C LEU A 1056 -11.12 -18.86 12.80
N GLY A 1057 -11.33 -18.68 11.50
CA GLY A 1057 -10.93 -17.51 10.73
C GLY A 1057 -12.14 -16.82 10.09
N ALA A 1058 -12.05 -15.51 9.93
CA ALA A 1058 -12.98 -14.71 9.15
C ALA A 1058 -12.23 -13.83 8.14
N GLN A 1059 -12.82 -13.63 6.98
CA GLN A 1059 -12.31 -12.79 5.91
C GLN A 1059 -13.41 -11.80 5.48
N LEU A 1060 -13.08 -10.51 5.42
CA LEU A 1060 -13.92 -9.46 4.84
C LEU A 1060 -13.38 -9.10 3.46
N SER A 1061 -14.22 -9.19 2.43
CA SER A 1061 -13.89 -8.85 1.05
C SER A 1061 -14.38 -7.45 0.69
N PHE A 1062 -13.62 -6.72 -0.14
CA PHE A 1062 -13.98 -5.39 -0.62
C PHE A 1062 -13.36 -5.09 -1.99
N SER A 1063 -13.71 -3.96 -2.61
CA SER A 1063 -13.33 -3.60 -3.99
C SER A 1063 -11.83 -3.39 -4.24
N GLY A 1064 -10.99 -3.44 -3.20
CA GLY A 1064 -9.54 -3.27 -3.30
C GLY A 1064 -9.05 -1.89 -2.92
N ALA A 1065 -7.85 -1.82 -2.34
CA ALA A 1065 -7.13 -0.56 -2.09
C ALA A 1065 -5.62 -0.70 -2.35
N PRO A 1066 -4.99 0.27 -3.05
CA PRO A 1066 -3.55 0.28 -3.27
C PRO A 1066 -2.78 0.60 -1.98
N ILE A 1067 -1.68 -0.11 -1.76
CA ILE A 1067 -0.83 0.12 -0.57
C ILE A 1067 -0.22 1.51 -0.60
N GLY A 1068 -0.36 2.25 0.50
CA GLY A 1068 0.19 3.60 0.65
C GLY A 1068 -0.64 4.70 -0.01
N TYR A 1069 -1.70 4.33 -0.74
CA TYR A 1069 -2.63 5.21 -1.43
C TYR A 1069 -4.08 4.89 -1.05
N GLU A 1070 -4.30 4.32 0.14
CA GLU A 1070 -5.63 3.87 0.59
C GLU A 1070 -6.65 5.03 0.73
N ASN A 1071 -6.20 6.28 0.68
CA ASN A 1071 -7.04 7.47 0.74
C ASN A 1071 -7.47 8.02 -0.62
N GLU A 1072 -6.94 7.50 -1.73
CA GLU A 1072 -7.18 8.04 -3.07
C GLU A 1072 -8.53 7.62 -3.65
N GLU A 1073 -9.06 6.46 -3.23
CA GLU A 1073 -10.31 5.92 -3.75
C GLU A 1073 -11.30 5.53 -2.65
N ASP A 1074 -12.59 5.72 -2.96
CA ASP A 1074 -13.69 5.15 -2.20
C ASP A 1074 -13.83 3.67 -2.56
N ILE A 1075 -13.98 2.84 -1.54
CA ILE A 1075 -14.05 1.38 -1.65
C ILE A 1075 -15.45 0.88 -1.32
N CYS A 1076 -15.81 -0.29 -1.85
CA CYS A 1076 -17.08 -0.97 -1.59
C CYS A 1076 -16.84 -2.26 -0.81
N VAL A 1077 -17.50 -2.43 0.33
CA VAL A 1077 -17.50 -3.70 1.09
C VAL A 1077 -18.40 -4.73 0.38
N TYR A 1078 -18.05 -6.01 0.44
CA TYR A 1078 -18.76 -7.10 -0.23
C TYR A 1078 -19.33 -8.13 0.75
N ASP A 1079 -18.53 -9.09 1.17
CA ASP A 1079 -18.99 -10.25 1.94
C ASP A 1079 -18.01 -10.62 3.06
N ILE A 1080 -18.50 -11.43 3.99
CA ILE A 1080 -17.71 -12.07 5.03
C ILE A 1080 -17.75 -13.59 4.82
N GLU A 1081 -16.58 -14.22 4.81
CA GLU A 1081 -16.39 -15.67 4.76
C GLU A 1081 -15.74 -16.18 6.04
N PHE A 1082 -16.16 -17.36 6.50
CA PHE A 1082 -15.56 -18.04 7.65
C PHE A 1082 -14.80 -19.29 7.19
N TYR A 1083 -13.68 -19.59 7.84
CA TYR A 1083 -12.80 -20.69 7.45
C TYR A 1083 -12.00 -21.23 8.63
N LYS A 1084 -11.31 -22.36 8.43
CA LYS A 1084 -10.40 -22.94 9.42
C LYS A 1084 -9.14 -22.08 9.57
N ALA A 1085 -8.85 -21.58 10.77
CA ALA A 1085 -7.69 -20.73 11.00
C ALA A 1085 -6.37 -21.44 10.64
N GLY A 1086 -5.43 -20.70 10.04
CA GLY A 1086 -4.11 -21.20 9.68
C GLY A 1086 -4.05 -22.05 8.41
N THR A 1087 -5.15 -22.19 7.67
CA THR A 1087 -5.19 -22.96 6.41
C THR A 1087 -5.05 -22.13 5.14
N VAL A 1088 -5.00 -20.80 5.25
CA VAL A 1088 -4.90 -19.89 4.08
C VAL A 1088 -3.57 -19.15 4.13
N ASN A 1089 -2.75 -19.31 3.10
CA ASN A 1089 -1.46 -18.64 2.98
C ASN A 1089 -1.66 -17.16 2.63
N ARG A 1090 -0.88 -16.28 3.26
CA ARG A 1090 -0.98 -14.82 3.08
C ARG A 1090 0.39 -14.22 2.79
N GLY A 1091 0.49 -13.36 1.77
CA GLY A 1091 1.79 -12.83 1.34
C GLY A 1091 1.71 -11.80 0.22
N SER A 1092 2.89 -11.38 -0.26
CA SER A 1092 3.00 -10.61 -1.51
C SER A 1092 3.02 -11.58 -2.69
N TYR A 1093 2.13 -11.38 -3.65
CA TYR A 1093 1.88 -12.28 -4.79
C TYR A 1093 1.39 -13.67 -4.37
N GLU A 1094 0.63 -13.74 -3.27
CA GLU A 1094 0.00 -14.96 -2.76
C GLU A 1094 -1.50 -14.91 -3.07
N TYR A 1095 -1.99 -15.88 -3.85
CA TYR A 1095 -3.37 -15.92 -4.37
C TYR A 1095 -4.18 -17.07 -3.75
N ASP A 1096 -3.76 -17.59 -2.59
CA ASP A 1096 -4.48 -18.64 -1.88
C ASP A 1096 -5.83 -18.10 -1.35
N GLU A 1097 -6.92 -18.66 -1.86
CA GLU A 1097 -8.31 -18.30 -1.54
C GLU A 1097 -8.96 -19.35 -0.62
N ILE A 1098 -10.15 -19.03 -0.10
CA ILE A 1098 -10.91 -19.95 0.76
C ILE A 1098 -11.69 -20.91 -0.15
N ASP A 1099 -11.21 -22.15 -0.27
CA ASP A 1099 -11.92 -23.24 -0.95
C ASP A 1099 -13.03 -23.85 -0.07
N ASP A 1100 -13.85 -24.72 -0.67
CA ASP A 1100 -14.97 -25.39 -0.01
C ASP A 1100 -14.54 -26.29 1.17
N GLU A 1101 -13.32 -26.84 1.15
CA GLU A 1101 -12.83 -27.75 2.22
C GLU A 1101 -12.41 -26.99 3.48
N ARG A 1102 -11.89 -25.77 3.29
CA ARG A 1102 -11.43 -24.88 4.37
C ARG A 1102 -12.56 -24.00 4.90
N ARG A 1103 -13.59 -23.74 4.09
CA ARG A 1103 -14.74 -22.90 4.47
C ARG A 1103 -15.54 -23.54 5.62
N ILE A 1104 -16.05 -22.67 6.49
CA ILE A 1104 -17.01 -23.02 7.54
C ILE A 1104 -18.27 -22.21 7.25
N VAL A 1105 -19.40 -22.88 7.10
CA VAL A 1105 -20.67 -22.18 6.84
C VAL A 1105 -21.12 -21.41 8.08
N PRO A 1106 -21.75 -20.23 7.95
CA PRO A 1106 -22.15 -19.39 9.09
C PRO A 1106 -22.91 -20.13 10.21
N LYS A 1107 -23.74 -21.13 9.86
CA LYS A 1107 -24.50 -21.95 10.83
C LYS A 1107 -23.64 -22.85 11.72
N GLU A 1108 -22.43 -23.19 11.28
CA GLU A 1108 -21.47 -24.03 12.01
C GLU A 1108 -20.44 -23.21 12.79
N VAL A 1109 -20.42 -21.89 12.59
CA VAL A 1109 -19.56 -20.97 13.34
C VAL A 1109 -20.11 -20.79 14.75
N ASP A 1110 -19.20 -20.75 15.73
CA ASP A 1110 -19.57 -20.41 17.11
C ASP A 1110 -20.33 -19.06 17.18
N LYS A 1111 -21.43 -19.04 17.92
CA LYS A 1111 -22.35 -17.87 17.97
C LYS A 1111 -21.65 -16.61 18.47
N TYR A 1112 -20.71 -16.77 19.40
CA TYR A 1112 -19.94 -15.66 19.96
C TYR A 1112 -19.02 -15.08 18.89
N PHE A 1113 -18.22 -15.94 18.25
CA PHE A 1113 -17.33 -15.53 17.18
C PHE A 1113 -18.09 -14.87 16.02
N PHE A 1114 -19.21 -15.45 15.59
CA PHE A 1114 -20.06 -14.88 14.56
C PHE A 1114 -20.52 -13.45 14.93
N SER A 1115 -21.10 -13.28 16.11
CA SER A 1115 -21.59 -11.98 16.57
C SER A 1115 -20.50 -10.92 16.62
N GLU A 1116 -19.32 -11.28 17.13
CA GLU A 1116 -18.20 -10.35 17.28
C GLU A 1116 -17.57 -9.94 15.95
N ILE A 1117 -17.48 -10.87 14.98
CA ILE A 1117 -17.01 -10.55 13.64
C ILE A 1117 -17.96 -9.57 12.94
N LEU A 1118 -19.27 -9.77 13.05
CA LEU A 1118 -20.26 -8.84 12.46
C LEU A 1118 -20.26 -7.49 13.18
N TYR A 1119 -20.09 -7.47 14.50
CA TYR A 1119 -19.95 -6.23 15.26
C TYR A 1119 -18.72 -5.42 14.86
N ASP A 1120 -17.56 -6.07 14.66
CA ASP A 1120 -16.35 -5.42 14.16
C ASP A 1120 -16.61 -4.74 12.80
N VAL A 1121 -17.26 -5.44 11.88
CA VAL A 1121 -17.56 -4.93 10.53
C VAL A 1121 -18.58 -3.80 10.59
N GLN A 1122 -19.58 -3.87 11.47
CA GLN A 1122 -20.51 -2.76 11.72
C GLN A 1122 -19.76 -1.50 12.17
N LEU A 1123 -18.92 -1.59 13.21
CA LEU A 1123 -18.12 -0.45 13.68
C LEU A 1123 -17.20 0.14 12.60
N ALA A 1124 -16.63 -0.74 11.77
CA ALA A 1124 -15.81 -0.35 10.64
C ALA A 1124 -16.62 0.46 9.60
N THR A 1125 -17.84 0.05 9.34
CA THR A 1125 -18.72 0.57 8.28
C THR A 1125 -19.70 1.68 8.71
N ASP A 1126 -19.84 1.96 10.01
CA ASP A 1126 -20.73 3.00 10.54
C ASP A 1126 -20.50 4.39 9.94
N SER A 1127 -19.24 4.70 9.60
CA SER A 1127 -18.85 5.96 8.96
C SER A 1127 -18.78 5.80 7.45
N ASN A 1128 -19.91 5.51 6.81
CA ASN A 1128 -20.01 5.28 5.37
C ASN A 1128 -20.30 6.57 4.58
N LEU A 1129 -20.02 6.48 3.28
CA LEU A 1129 -20.21 7.51 2.26
C LEU A 1129 -21.48 7.26 1.41
N GLY A 1130 -22.22 6.19 1.69
CA GLY A 1130 -23.38 5.75 0.95
C GLY A 1130 -23.39 4.25 0.67
N HIS A 1131 -24.29 3.83 -0.21
CA HIS A 1131 -24.51 2.43 -0.58
C HIS A 1131 -24.52 2.28 -2.11
N ASN A 1132 -23.87 1.24 -2.62
CA ASN A 1132 -23.82 0.89 -4.03
C ASN A 1132 -24.78 -0.28 -4.31
N GLU A 1133 -25.96 0.00 -4.85
CA GLU A 1133 -26.99 -1.01 -5.15
C GLU A 1133 -26.55 -2.12 -6.13
N SER A 1134 -25.53 -1.87 -6.97
CA SER A 1134 -25.03 -2.83 -7.97
C SER A 1134 -23.75 -3.55 -7.55
N TRP A 1135 -23.45 -3.58 -6.24
CA TRP A 1135 -22.20 -4.13 -5.73
C TRP A 1135 -22.00 -5.62 -6.08
N ARG A 1136 -23.07 -6.41 -6.15
CA ARG A 1136 -23.01 -7.83 -6.56
C ARG A 1136 -22.52 -8.06 -7.99
N ASN A 1137 -22.60 -7.05 -8.87
CA ASN A 1137 -22.08 -7.17 -10.24
C ASN A 1137 -20.57 -6.88 -10.32
N LYS A 1138 -19.97 -6.39 -9.23
CA LYS A 1138 -18.56 -6.00 -9.12
C LYS A 1138 -17.77 -6.91 -8.17
N ARG A 1139 -18.45 -7.80 -7.46
CA ARG A 1139 -17.90 -8.91 -6.69
C ARG A 1139 -17.93 -10.14 -7.57
#